data_AF-G7E5U5-F1
#
_entry.id   AF-G7E5U5-F1
#
_cell.length_a   1.000
_cell.length_b   1.000
_cell.length_c   1.000
_cell.angle_alpha   90.00
_cell.angle_beta   90.00
_cell.angle_gamma   90.00
#
_symmetry.space_group_name_H-M   'P 1'
#
loop_
_entity.id
_entity.type
_entity.pdbx_description
1 polymer ?
#
loop_
_entity_poly.entity_id
_entity_poly.type
_entity_poly.pdbx_seq_one_letter_code
_entity_poly.pdbx_strand_id
1 'polypeptide(L)'
;MADSKELEHSLSETPVQDAASAMNGLSLDTVSTNDPAAPQAAQNGDSEVTEGGSSAKAKKKKRQKLAARAKAKMESILQSTSHFDQDDTAANGDATSASTSAQGTSTSPSNKGGEREGAVGSDGKVKMSERQLTEMMMREIRKHPEAAHLSPEQLMQLASQLNAKDVIQGRSGLGGKNRKDMGTHKFWATQPVPQLGKTPEKFEEGVIEEDETYTNVRKEPYPLPKDYEWVTMDLTQSTQCQEVYELLTHHYVEDDDAMFRFDYSNDFIQWALKPPGYIADHHVGVRVTATRKLVAFITGIPLNLRVRKLSRFCTEINFLCIHKMLRSKRLAPLLIKEITRRCHLIGIYQAIYTAGVFLPTPVATSQYYHRSLNPKHLIEVGFSALPRHSTMARVIKQYELPQNTSLQGLREIESGDVHSVALLLRQYMARFDVAPLFTNEEIEHNFLNSKGSGPLVSGKRKGQVTWTYVVQDPQSGEITDMFSFYTLPSTAMRTDPPSCVNAAYLYYYASHQVPTGEGASWESENLSDRTRLRLRLTALVTDALIIARNAHFDVFNALTLMDNNLFIHDLKFGAGDGFLNYYLYNWRAHAIAGGCRPPEGRGIEAKSASAIPELGGKPNGSGVGVVMLEIEENAVCKQ
;
A
#
# COMPACT_ATOMS: atom_id res chain seq x y z
N MET A 1 -6.93 -45.86 -55.99
CA MET A 1 -5.67 -46.60 -55.79
C MET A 1 -5.60 -47.02 -54.33
N ALA A 2 -4.82 -48.07 -54.03
CA ALA A 2 -4.79 -48.83 -52.77
C ALA A 2 -4.93 -47.99 -51.47
N ASP A 3 -5.68 -48.43 -50.45
CA ASP A 3 -5.45 -49.64 -49.61
C ASP A 3 -4.06 -49.64 -48.94
N SER A 4 -3.88 -50.02 -47.68
CA SER A 4 -4.80 -50.29 -46.55
C SER A 4 -3.95 -50.57 -45.29
N LYS A 5 -4.60 -51.01 -44.19
CA LYS A 5 -4.03 -51.67 -42.99
C LYS A 5 -3.43 -50.76 -41.91
N GLU A 6 -3.52 -51.04 -40.60
CA GLU A 6 -4.30 -51.96 -39.73
C GLU A 6 -3.93 -51.52 -38.26
N LEU A 7 -4.70 -51.68 -37.17
CA LEU A 7 -5.94 -52.39 -36.87
C LEU A 7 -6.89 -51.52 -36.01
N GLU A 8 -8.20 -51.77 -36.12
CA GLU A 8 -9.22 -51.47 -35.11
C GLU A 8 -9.57 -52.71 -34.26
N HIS A 9 -10.50 -52.52 -33.30
CA HIS A 9 -11.29 -53.50 -32.56
C HIS A 9 -10.59 -54.25 -31.40
N SER A 10 -11.28 -54.54 -30.28
CA SER A 10 -12.73 -54.81 -30.16
C SER A 10 -13.34 -54.51 -28.77
N LEU A 11 -14.60 -54.03 -28.77
CA LEU A 11 -15.78 -54.46 -27.96
C LEU A 11 -15.70 -54.39 -26.41
N SER A 12 -16.76 -54.13 -25.62
CA SER A 12 -18.17 -53.69 -25.82
C SER A 12 -18.70 -53.28 -24.41
N GLU A 13 -19.59 -52.30 -24.20
CA GLU A 13 -21.06 -52.39 -24.39
C GLU A 13 -21.66 -53.69 -23.77
N THR A 14 -22.65 -53.73 -22.85
CA THR A 14 -23.84 -52.87 -22.58
C THR A 14 -24.32 -52.94 -21.07
N PRO A 15 -25.61 -52.87 -20.62
CA PRO A 15 -26.06 -51.81 -19.69
C PRO A 15 -26.94 -52.31 -18.48
N VAL A 16 -28.12 -51.69 -18.25
CA VAL A 16 -29.18 -51.95 -17.22
C VAL A 16 -28.91 -51.24 -15.88
N GLN A 17 -29.66 -50.23 -15.39
CA GLN A 17 -31.03 -49.70 -15.55
C GLN A 17 -32.10 -50.26 -14.57
N ASP A 18 -32.89 -49.34 -14.01
CA ASP A 18 -34.12 -49.48 -13.21
C ASP A 18 -34.13 -50.20 -11.85
N ALA A 19 -34.49 -49.44 -10.81
CA ALA A 19 -35.70 -49.71 -10.01
C ALA A 19 -36.17 -48.42 -9.31
N ALA A 20 -37.48 -48.15 -9.34
CA ALA A 20 -38.08 -46.93 -8.79
C ALA A 20 -39.15 -47.23 -7.72
N SER A 21 -39.45 -46.20 -6.92
CA SER A 21 -40.74 -45.95 -6.26
C SER A 21 -41.11 -46.72 -4.98
N ALA A 22 -42.06 -46.09 -4.26
CA ALA A 22 -42.85 -46.58 -3.12
C ALA A 22 -42.14 -46.46 -1.73
N MET A 23 -42.73 -45.91 -0.66
CA MET A 23 -44.10 -45.41 -0.42
C MET A 23 -44.16 -44.20 0.53
N ASN A 24 -45.27 -43.45 0.44
CA ASN A 24 -46.09 -42.81 1.50
C ASN A 24 -45.38 -42.28 2.78
N GLY A 25 -45.58 -41.04 3.24
CA GLY A 25 -46.76 -40.18 3.06
C GLY A 25 -47.72 -40.34 4.26
N LEU A 26 -47.69 -39.39 5.19
CA LEU A 26 -48.76 -39.11 6.14
C LEU A 26 -48.66 -37.64 6.59
N SER A 27 -49.81 -36.97 6.64
CA SER A 27 -49.99 -35.57 6.99
C SER A 27 -51.09 -35.44 8.05
N LEU A 28 -51.13 -34.28 8.72
CA LEU A 28 -52.16 -33.87 9.70
C LEU A 28 -52.09 -34.70 11.03
N ASP A 29 -52.41 -34.16 12.21
CA ASP A 29 -53.32 -33.04 12.48
C ASP A 29 -52.93 -32.13 13.66
N THR A 30 -53.67 -31.02 13.67
CA THR A 30 -53.85 -29.83 14.51
C THR A 30 -53.99 -29.94 16.05
N VAL A 31 -54.12 -28.74 16.67
CA VAL A 31 -54.71 -28.39 18.00
C VAL A 31 -53.75 -27.95 19.14
N SER A 32 -53.55 -26.61 19.21
CA SER A 32 -53.81 -25.70 20.34
C SER A 32 -53.56 -26.14 21.81
N THR A 33 -52.76 -25.37 22.58
CA THR A 33 -53.30 -24.37 23.56
C THR A 33 -52.22 -23.67 24.43
N ASN A 34 -52.49 -22.39 24.74
CA ASN A 34 -52.16 -21.62 25.95
C ASN A 34 -50.72 -21.14 26.29
N ASP A 35 -50.59 -19.80 26.32
CA ASP A 35 -49.70 -19.02 27.20
C ASP A 35 -49.91 -19.35 28.70
N PRO A 36 -49.01 -18.88 29.59
CA PRO A 36 -49.40 -17.67 30.33
C PRO A 36 -48.29 -16.62 30.55
N ALA A 37 -48.64 -15.38 30.19
CA ALA A 37 -48.52 -14.15 30.98
C ALA A 37 -47.19 -13.76 31.67
N ALA A 38 -46.67 -12.59 31.26
CA ALA A 38 -45.87 -11.71 32.11
C ALA A 38 -46.75 -10.93 33.12
N PRO A 39 -46.17 -10.32 34.16
CA PRO A 39 -46.79 -9.20 34.87
C PRO A 39 -46.18 -7.84 34.45
N GLN A 40 -47.04 -6.91 34.03
CA GLN A 40 -46.73 -5.47 33.94
C GLN A 40 -47.13 -4.74 35.22
N ALA A 41 -46.37 -3.70 35.61
CA ALA A 41 -46.82 -2.48 36.32
C ALA A 41 -45.58 -1.62 36.64
N ALA A 42 -45.62 -0.28 36.74
CA ALA A 42 -46.52 0.75 36.20
C ALA A 42 -45.79 2.11 36.29
N GLN A 43 -46.35 3.17 35.72
CA GLN A 43 -45.75 4.52 35.63
C GLN A 43 -45.75 5.27 36.98
N ASN A 44 -44.79 6.19 37.19
CA ASN A 44 -45.03 7.65 37.35
C ASN A 44 -43.88 8.40 38.07
N GLY A 45 -43.73 9.69 37.71
CA GLY A 45 -43.39 10.75 38.68
C GLY A 45 -42.00 11.40 38.58
N ASP A 46 -41.95 12.64 38.09
CA ASP A 46 -40.83 13.58 38.32
C ASP A 46 -40.66 13.92 39.80
N SER A 47 -39.42 14.13 40.26
CA SER A 47 -39.05 15.29 41.10
C SER A 47 -37.54 15.43 41.28
N GLU A 48 -37.12 16.62 41.71
CA GLU A 48 -35.80 17.20 41.52
C GLU A 48 -34.83 17.07 42.74
N VAL A 49 -33.54 17.31 42.47
CA VAL A 49 -32.58 18.06 43.33
C VAL A 49 -31.68 17.34 44.40
N THR A 50 -30.38 17.64 44.26
CA THR A 50 -29.22 17.66 45.21
C THR A 50 -28.33 16.45 45.56
N GLU A 51 -27.05 16.63 45.17
CA GLU A 51 -25.77 16.39 45.87
C GLU A 51 -25.17 14.98 46.12
N GLY A 52 -23.87 14.86 45.76
CA GLY A 52 -23.05 13.65 45.96
C GLY A 52 -21.61 13.72 45.40
N GLY A 53 -21.04 14.93 45.24
CA GLY A 53 -19.82 15.17 44.47
C GLY A 53 -18.49 14.88 45.19
N SER A 54 -18.07 13.62 45.35
CA SER A 54 -16.72 13.30 45.87
C SER A 54 -16.00 12.09 45.23
N SER A 55 -16.73 11.10 44.69
CA SER A 55 -16.16 9.84 44.20
C SER A 55 -15.23 9.95 42.95
N ALA A 56 -15.52 10.89 42.04
CA ALA A 56 -14.86 10.96 40.73
C ALA A 56 -13.40 11.44 40.77
N LYS A 57 -13.06 12.45 41.59
CA LYS A 57 -11.70 12.99 41.69
C LYS A 57 -10.71 11.95 42.25
N ALA A 58 -11.15 11.14 43.22
CA ALA A 58 -10.34 10.05 43.79
C ALA A 58 -10.00 8.97 42.74
N LYS A 59 -11.00 8.53 41.95
CA LYS A 59 -10.80 7.55 40.86
C LYS A 59 -9.87 8.08 39.76
N LYS A 60 -9.99 9.36 39.36
CA LYS A 60 -9.09 10.01 38.38
C LYS A 60 -7.65 10.08 38.88
N LYS A 61 -7.42 10.49 40.14
CA LYS A 61 -6.08 10.56 40.76
C LYS A 61 -5.44 9.18 40.93
N LYS A 62 -6.23 8.13 41.24
CA LYS A 62 -5.75 6.74 41.30
C LYS A 62 -5.32 6.20 39.93
N ARG A 63 -6.11 6.45 38.86
CA ARG A 63 -5.73 6.09 37.47
C ARG A 63 -4.46 6.81 37.01
N GLN A 64 -4.33 8.12 37.27
CA GLN A 64 -3.12 8.88 36.94
C GLN A 64 -1.88 8.38 37.68
N LYS A 65 -2.00 8.03 38.97
CA LYS A 65 -0.87 7.48 39.75
C LYS A 65 -0.48 6.06 39.29
N LEU A 66 -1.43 5.24 38.81
CA LEU A 66 -1.12 3.96 38.17
C LEU A 66 -0.39 4.14 36.83
N ALA A 67 -0.88 5.04 35.98
CA ALA A 67 -0.27 5.33 34.67
C ALA A 67 1.16 5.89 34.81
N ALA A 68 1.39 6.79 35.76
CA ALA A 68 2.73 7.29 36.08
C ALA A 68 3.68 6.19 36.55
N ARG A 69 3.19 5.24 37.37
CA ARG A 69 4.00 4.11 37.85
C ARG A 69 4.29 3.08 36.75
N ALA A 70 3.37 2.87 35.81
CA ALA A 70 3.59 2.06 34.61
C ALA A 70 4.62 2.72 33.67
N LYS A 71 4.51 4.03 33.45
CA LYS A 71 5.47 4.81 32.65
C LYS A 71 6.88 4.74 33.25
N ALA A 72 7.03 5.00 34.54
CA ALA A 72 8.33 4.91 35.22
C ALA A 72 8.94 3.49 35.19
N LYS A 73 8.11 2.43 35.30
CA LYS A 73 8.58 1.04 35.15
C LYS A 73 9.05 0.75 33.71
N MET A 74 8.40 1.33 32.70
CA MET A 74 8.82 1.19 31.30
C MET A 74 10.08 2.00 30.97
N GLU A 75 10.22 3.21 31.53
CA GLU A 75 11.45 4.02 31.40
C GLU A 75 12.66 3.35 32.07
N SER A 76 12.45 2.67 33.21
CA SER A 76 13.48 1.84 33.84
C SER A 76 13.92 0.65 32.96
N ILE A 77 13.00 0.01 32.23
CA ILE A 77 13.32 -1.08 31.29
C ILE A 77 14.05 -0.54 30.04
N LEU A 78 13.72 0.67 29.59
CA LEU A 78 14.40 1.32 28.47
C LEU A 78 15.85 1.70 28.81
N GLN A 79 16.15 2.10 30.05
CA GLN A 79 17.51 2.43 30.48
C GLN A 79 18.48 1.23 30.49
N SER A 80 17.98 0.00 30.70
CA SER A 80 18.77 -1.23 30.53
C SER A 80 19.08 -1.60 29.07
N THR A 81 18.49 -0.93 28.07
CA THR A 81 18.72 -1.21 26.63
C THR A 81 19.79 -0.33 25.98
N SER A 82 20.75 0.18 26.76
CA SER A 82 21.84 1.04 26.28
C SER A 82 23.06 0.28 25.74
N HIS A 83 23.11 -1.04 25.83
CA HIS A 83 24.23 -1.90 25.41
C HIS A 83 24.11 -2.43 23.96
N PHE A 84 23.57 -1.62 23.03
CA PHE A 84 23.40 -2.04 21.61
C PHE A 84 24.57 -1.66 20.68
N ASP A 85 25.65 -1.07 21.20
CA ASP A 85 26.85 -0.69 20.44
C ASP A 85 28.13 -1.21 21.14
N GLN A 86 28.42 -2.51 21.03
CA GLN A 86 29.77 -3.11 21.06
C GLN A 86 29.70 -4.64 20.89
N ASP A 87 29.91 -5.10 19.65
CA ASP A 87 30.67 -6.34 19.31
C ASP A 87 30.58 -6.54 17.79
N ASP A 88 31.55 -5.97 17.06
CA ASP A 88 31.87 -6.32 15.66
C ASP A 88 33.18 -5.65 15.19
N THR A 89 34.28 -5.82 15.94
CA THR A 89 35.66 -5.66 15.43
C THR A 89 36.69 -6.26 16.39
N ALA A 90 37.23 -7.43 16.06
CA ALA A 90 38.37 -8.02 16.77
C ALA A 90 39.32 -8.76 15.81
N ALA A 91 40.21 -8.03 15.14
CA ALA A 91 41.48 -8.54 14.62
C ALA A 91 42.43 -7.38 14.31
N ASN A 92 43.70 -7.53 14.71
CA ASN A 92 44.86 -6.66 14.44
C ASN A 92 44.79 -5.23 15.01
N GLY A 93 45.55 -4.98 16.08
CA GLY A 93 45.97 -3.63 16.46
C GLY A 93 47.39 -3.33 15.98
N ASP A 94 47.79 -2.07 16.08
CA ASP A 94 48.95 -1.71 16.91
C ASP A 94 48.80 -0.28 17.45
N ALA A 95 49.58 0.10 18.45
CA ALA A 95 49.42 1.32 19.24
C ALA A 95 50.19 2.54 18.69
N THR A 96 49.77 3.76 19.06
CA THR A 96 50.58 4.70 19.88
C THR A 96 49.91 6.06 20.18
N SER A 97 50.11 6.56 21.41
CA SER A 97 50.12 7.96 21.92
C SER A 97 49.20 9.04 21.29
N ALA A 98 48.27 9.67 22.03
CA ALA A 98 48.48 10.74 23.06
C ALA A 98 48.94 12.11 22.43
N SER A 99 48.52 13.32 22.87
CA SER A 99 47.87 13.78 24.10
C SER A 99 47.31 15.24 23.97
N THR A 100 46.50 15.71 24.94
CA THR A 100 46.34 17.13 25.40
C THR A 100 45.85 18.24 24.42
N SER A 101 45.27 19.38 24.83
CA SER A 101 44.39 19.78 25.97
C SER A 101 44.06 21.29 25.88
N ALA A 102 42.95 21.73 26.48
CA ALA A 102 42.68 23.13 26.95
C ALA A 102 42.50 24.25 25.89
N GLN A 103 42.00 25.48 26.20
CA GLN A 103 40.91 25.98 27.09
C GLN A 103 40.79 27.52 26.88
N GLY A 104 39.61 28.13 27.14
CA GLY A 104 39.43 29.61 27.24
C GLY A 104 38.42 30.21 26.23
N THR A 105 37.31 30.85 26.62
CA THR A 105 37.11 32.21 27.22
C THR A 105 37.41 33.36 26.24
N SER A 106 36.61 34.44 26.09
CA SER A 106 35.31 34.83 26.66
C SER A 106 34.77 36.13 26.00
N THR A 107 33.65 36.67 26.52
CA THR A 107 33.19 38.08 26.50
C THR A 107 32.55 38.69 25.24
N SER A 108 31.41 39.36 25.48
CA SER A 108 30.70 40.31 24.60
C SER A 108 30.88 41.74 25.10
N PRO A 109 30.50 42.76 24.31
CA PRO A 109 29.72 43.86 24.90
C PRO A 109 28.54 44.33 24.01
N SER A 110 27.76 45.26 24.56
CA SER A 110 26.43 45.70 24.10
C SER A 110 26.39 47.13 23.54
N ASN A 111 25.29 47.48 22.85
CA ASN A 111 24.30 48.52 23.25
C ASN A 111 23.88 49.56 22.16
N LYS A 112 22.59 49.99 22.23
CA LYS A 112 21.90 51.14 21.55
C LYS A 112 21.79 51.10 20.00
N GLY A 113 20.75 51.63 19.33
CA GLY A 113 19.47 52.24 19.75
C GLY A 113 18.99 53.34 18.75
N GLY A 114 17.71 53.37 18.35
CA GLY A 114 17.16 54.44 17.46
C GLY A 114 15.80 54.14 16.80
N GLU A 115 15.01 55.18 16.51
CA GLU A 115 13.63 55.15 15.95
C GLU A 115 13.63 55.30 14.38
N ARG A 116 12.53 55.32 13.59
CA ARG A 116 11.08 55.59 13.83
C ARG A 116 10.17 55.06 12.68
N GLU A 117 8.91 55.54 12.65
CA GLU A 117 7.90 55.70 11.55
C GLU A 117 8.30 55.35 10.09
N GLY A 118 7.43 54.81 9.21
CA GLY A 118 6.04 54.33 9.33
C GLY A 118 5.30 54.33 7.96
N ALA A 119 4.60 53.24 7.57
CA ALA A 119 3.59 53.20 6.48
C ALA A 119 2.87 51.81 6.41
N VAL A 120 1.65 51.76 5.84
CA VAL A 120 0.78 50.58 5.76
C VAL A 120 0.86 49.90 4.37
N GLY A 121 0.83 48.56 4.32
CA GLY A 121 0.79 47.76 3.07
C GLY A 121 0.47 46.28 3.32
N SER A 122 -0.07 45.56 2.33
CA SER A 122 -0.73 44.25 2.47
C SER A 122 0.17 43.01 2.37
N ASP A 123 -0.45 41.85 2.69
CA ASP A 123 -0.02 40.46 2.42
C ASP A 123 1.19 39.88 3.18
N GLY A 124 0.89 39.14 4.24
CA GLY A 124 1.84 38.32 4.99
C GLY A 124 2.27 37.03 4.28
N LYS A 125 3.12 37.13 3.25
CA LYS A 125 4.05 36.06 2.82
C LYS A 125 5.35 36.65 2.30
N VAL A 126 6.40 36.61 3.12
CA VAL A 126 7.75 37.06 2.73
C VAL A 126 8.31 36.14 1.65
N LYS A 127 8.35 36.62 0.41
CA LYS A 127 9.25 36.10 -0.64
C LYS A 127 10.53 36.95 -0.63
N MET A 128 11.69 36.34 -0.43
CA MET A 128 12.96 36.98 -0.76
C MET A 128 13.07 37.17 -2.28
N SER A 129 13.66 38.29 -2.70
CA SER A 129 14.01 38.54 -4.10
C SER A 129 15.32 37.83 -4.49
N GLU A 130 15.50 37.52 -5.77
CA GLU A 130 16.75 36.91 -6.28
C GLU A 130 17.99 37.74 -5.94
N ARG A 131 17.89 39.07 -5.94
CA ARG A 131 18.99 39.96 -5.51
C ARG A 131 19.41 39.72 -4.06
N GLN A 132 18.44 39.56 -3.15
CA GLN A 132 18.73 39.29 -1.73
C GLN A 132 19.33 37.90 -1.52
N LEU A 133 18.90 36.89 -2.29
CA LEU A 133 19.51 35.55 -2.25
C LEU A 133 20.95 35.58 -2.76
N THR A 134 21.20 36.27 -3.86
CA THR A 134 22.55 36.48 -4.42
C THR A 134 23.46 37.25 -3.46
N GLU A 135 22.97 38.31 -2.80
CA GLU A 135 23.74 39.03 -1.77
C GLU A 135 24.07 38.15 -0.55
N MET A 136 23.13 37.33 -0.07
CA MET A 136 23.41 36.38 1.02
C MET A 136 24.47 35.35 0.62
N MET A 137 24.38 34.79 -0.59
CA MET A 137 25.34 33.80 -1.10
C MET A 137 26.74 34.41 -1.29
N MET A 138 26.82 35.64 -1.82
CA MET A 138 28.07 36.42 -1.93
C MET A 138 28.66 36.79 -0.56
N ARG A 139 27.82 37.02 0.45
CA ARG A 139 28.25 37.31 1.83
C ARG A 139 28.77 36.08 2.56
N GLU A 140 28.31 34.88 2.20
CA GLU A 140 28.79 33.63 2.79
C GLU A 140 30.11 33.18 2.16
N ILE A 141 30.24 33.25 0.83
CA ILE A 141 31.48 32.89 0.12
C ILE A 141 32.66 33.78 0.57
N ARG A 142 32.41 35.08 0.82
CA ARG A 142 33.42 36.02 1.36
C ARG A 142 33.93 35.72 2.78
N LYS A 143 33.36 34.74 3.50
CA LYS A 143 33.86 34.30 4.81
C LYS A 143 34.98 33.26 4.70
N HIS A 144 35.17 32.64 3.54
CA HIS A 144 36.25 31.69 3.30
C HIS A 144 37.53 32.42 2.85
N PRO A 145 38.68 32.25 3.53
CA PRO A 145 39.92 32.96 3.20
C PRO A 145 40.39 32.78 1.75
N GLU A 146 40.13 31.60 1.18
CA GLU A 146 40.55 31.22 -0.17
C GLU A 146 39.75 31.92 -1.29
N ALA A 147 38.60 32.53 -0.97
CA ALA A 147 37.75 33.22 -1.95
C ALA A 147 38.15 34.69 -2.21
N ALA A 148 39.16 35.22 -1.51
CA ALA A 148 39.53 36.64 -1.54
C ALA A 148 40.13 37.12 -2.88
N HIS A 149 40.53 36.21 -3.77
CA HIS A 149 41.28 36.53 -5.00
C HIS A 149 40.54 36.21 -6.32
N LEU A 150 39.27 35.81 -6.25
CA LEU A 150 38.48 35.42 -7.44
C LEU A 150 37.67 36.59 -8.00
N SER A 151 37.58 36.68 -9.34
CA SER A 151 36.76 37.71 -10.00
C SER A 151 35.25 37.42 -9.86
N PRO A 152 34.36 38.42 -10.03
CA PRO A 152 32.91 38.21 -9.98
C PRO A 152 32.39 37.16 -10.98
N GLU A 153 33.00 37.08 -12.16
CA GLU A 153 32.65 36.10 -13.20
C GLU A 153 33.14 34.69 -12.84
N GLN A 154 34.33 34.58 -12.25
CA GLN A 154 34.86 33.31 -11.72
C GLN A 154 34.02 32.78 -10.55
N LEU A 155 33.53 33.66 -9.67
CA LEU A 155 32.59 33.31 -8.60
C LEU A 155 31.27 32.79 -9.15
N MET A 156 30.76 33.40 -10.23
CA MET A 156 29.52 32.96 -10.89
C MET A 156 29.68 31.63 -11.64
N GLN A 157 30.85 31.40 -12.27
CA GLN A 157 31.21 30.08 -12.82
C GLN A 157 31.43 29.03 -11.73
N LEU A 158 32.02 29.39 -10.59
CA LEU A 158 32.19 28.46 -9.47
C LEU A 158 30.84 28.08 -8.86
N ALA A 159 29.92 29.03 -8.72
CA ALA A 159 28.54 28.76 -8.27
C ALA A 159 27.76 27.87 -9.25
N SER A 160 27.90 28.06 -10.56
CA SER A 160 27.26 27.18 -11.55
C SER A 160 27.92 25.79 -11.62
N GLN A 161 29.24 25.69 -11.47
CA GLN A 161 29.95 24.41 -11.35
C GLN A 161 29.64 23.67 -10.04
N LEU A 162 29.41 24.38 -8.93
CA LEU A 162 28.93 23.79 -7.68
C LEU A 162 27.52 23.23 -7.86
N ASN A 163 26.57 23.99 -8.43
CA ASN A 163 25.24 23.47 -8.77
C ASN A 163 25.31 22.26 -9.71
N ALA A 164 26.17 22.29 -10.74
CA ALA A 164 26.32 21.16 -11.65
C ALA A 164 26.95 19.93 -10.96
N LYS A 165 28.00 20.11 -10.14
CA LYS A 165 28.60 19.00 -9.37
C LYS A 165 27.68 18.48 -8.28
N ASP A 166 26.90 19.31 -7.59
CA ASP A 166 25.94 18.86 -6.57
C ASP A 166 24.71 18.17 -7.19
N VAL A 167 24.37 18.45 -8.45
CA VAL A 167 23.40 17.63 -9.22
C VAL A 167 24.02 16.30 -9.65
N ILE A 168 25.24 16.31 -10.21
CA ILE A 168 25.95 15.10 -10.67
C ILE A 168 26.38 14.19 -9.49
N GLN A 169 26.57 14.75 -8.29
CA GLN A 169 26.89 14.03 -7.04
C GLN A 169 25.67 13.84 -6.12
N GLY A 170 24.44 14.09 -6.60
CA GLY A 170 23.20 13.74 -5.89
C GLY A 170 22.92 14.50 -4.59
N ARG A 171 23.47 15.71 -4.42
CA ARG A 171 23.36 16.53 -3.20
C ARG A 171 22.18 17.50 -3.15
N SER A 172 21.54 17.79 -4.29
CA SER A 172 20.46 18.79 -4.39
C SER A 172 19.11 18.20 -4.81
N GLY A 173 18.53 17.35 -3.97
CA GLY A 173 17.10 17.00 -4.07
C GLY A 173 16.21 18.14 -3.57
N LEU A 174 15.47 18.79 -4.48
CA LEU A 174 14.53 19.85 -4.10
C LEU A 174 13.44 19.30 -3.16
N GLY A 175 13.18 20.03 -2.07
CA GLY A 175 12.18 19.68 -1.04
C GLY A 175 12.77 19.25 0.31
N GLY A 176 14.06 18.92 0.40
CA GLY A 176 14.80 18.78 1.67
C GLY A 176 14.38 17.64 2.62
N LYS A 177 13.30 16.91 2.33
CA LYS A 177 12.74 15.85 3.21
C LYS A 177 13.44 14.49 3.12
N ASN A 178 14.17 14.17 2.04
CA ASN A 178 14.85 12.86 1.86
C ASN A 178 16.38 12.91 2.12
N ARG A 179 16.84 13.89 2.91
CA ARG A 179 18.25 14.33 2.97
C ARG A 179 19.20 13.45 3.80
N LYS A 180 18.94 12.15 3.98
CA LYS A 180 19.70 11.34 4.97
C LYS A 180 20.18 9.93 4.60
N ASP A 181 19.72 9.28 3.53
CA ASP A 181 20.04 7.83 3.36
C ASP A 181 20.46 7.36 1.95
N MET A 182 20.66 8.27 1.00
CA MET A 182 21.13 7.94 -0.37
C MET A 182 22.52 7.28 -0.44
N GLY A 183 23.20 7.08 0.70
CA GLY A 183 24.51 6.41 0.78
C GLY A 183 24.67 5.38 1.89
N THR A 184 23.61 5.03 2.65
CA THR A 184 23.75 4.25 3.91
C THR A 184 22.70 3.18 4.17
N HIS A 185 22.07 2.61 3.13
CA HIS A 185 21.24 1.40 3.26
C HIS A 185 22.10 0.13 3.53
N LYS A 186 22.73 0.07 4.71
CA LYS A 186 23.66 -1.01 5.12
C LYS A 186 23.03 -2.41 5.05
N PHE A 187 21.72 -2.52 5.26
CA PHE A 187 20.99 -3.77 5.08
C PHE A 187 20.83 -4.12 3.60
N TRP A 188 20.14 -3.30 2.80
CA TRP A 188 19.86 -3.56 1.38
C TRP A 188 21.11 -3.69 0.50
N ALA A 189 22.23 -3.08 0.89
CA ALA A 189 23.54 -3.29 0.24
C ALA A 189 24.08 -4.74 0.35
N THR A 190 23.48 -5.57 1.22
CA THR A 190 23.83 -7.00 1.44
C THR A 190 22.73 -7.96 0.97
N GLN A 191 21.70 -7.47 0.27
CA GLN A 191 20.56 -8.27 -0.18
C GLN A 191 20.60 -8.46 -1.70
N PRO A 192 20.03 -9.56 -2.25
CA PRO A 192 19.95 -9.81 -3.67
C PRO A 192 18.90 -8.91 -4.33
N VAL A 193 19.20 -7.63 -4.44
CA VAL A 193 18.38 -6.61 -5.10
C VAL A 193 19.25 -5.76 -6.03
N PRO A 194 18.70 -5.21 -7.14
CA PRO A 194 19.47 -4.36 -8.06
C PRO A 194 20.07 -3.14 -7.36
N GLN A 195 21.40 -3.06 -7.34
CA GLN A 195 22.14 -2.01 -6.65
C GLN A 195 22.32 -0.77 -7.54
N LEU A 196 22.07 0.42 -6.98
CA LEU A 196 22.18 1.70 -7.68
C LEU A 196 23.61 1.91 -8.21
N GLY A 197 23.73 2.29 -9.49
CA GLY A 197 25.02 2.56 -10.15
C GLY A 197 25.95 1.35 -10.36
N LYS A 198 25.60 0.16 -9.84
CA LYS A 198 26.35 -1.10 -10.05
C LYS A 198 25.66 -2.06 -11.01
N THR A 199 24.36 -1.89 -11.22
CA THR A 199 23.59 -2.70 -12.18
C THR A 199 23.93 -2.23 -13.60
N PRO A 200 24.38 -3.11 -14.53
CA PRO A 200 24.65 -2.73 -15.91
C PRO A 200 23.40 -2.17 -16.61
N GLU A 201 23.57 -1.35 -17.66
CA GLU A 201 22.43 -0.90 -18.48
C GLU A 201 21.80 -2.02 -19.32
N LYS A 202 22.61 -3.03 -19.68
CA LYS A 202 22.19 -4.22 -20.42
C LYS A 202 22.52 -5.46 -19.59
N PHE A 203 21.50 -6.23 -19.28
CA PHE A 203 21.58 -7.52 -18.61
C PHE A 203 20.43 -8.40 -19.11
N GLU A 204 20.52 -9.70 -18.87
CA GLU A 204 19.39 -10.61 -19.00
C GLU A 204 18.52 -10.52 -17.74
N GLU A 205 17.20 -10.42 -17.90
CA GLU A 205 16.26 -10.41 -16.77
C GLU A 205 16.19 -11.81 -16.14
N GLY A 206 16.19 -11.90 -14.81
CA GLY A 206 16.22 -13.18 -14.13
C GLY A 206 16.68 -13.12 -12.67
N VAL A 207 17.00 -14.28 -12.11
CA VAL A 207 17.45 -14.46 -10.73
C VAL A 207 18.82 -13.77 -10.51
N ILE A 208 19.07 -13.24 -9.31
CA ILE A 208 20.34 -12.55 -8.98
C ILE A 208 21.34 -13.50 -8.30
N GLU A 209 20.87 -14.31 -7.36
CA GLU A 209 21.61 -15.34 -6.63
C GLU A 209 20.89 -16.69 -6.82
N GLU A 210 21.60 -17.71 -7.27
CA GLU A 210 21.04 -19.05 -7.52
C GLU A 210 20.35 -19.63 -6.27
N ASP A 211 19.26 -20.35 -6.49
CA ASP A 211 18.44 -20.95 -5.44
C ASP A 211 19.29 -21.90 -4.56
N GLU A 212 19.43 -21.59 -3.27
CA GLU A 212 20.24 -22.40 -2.34
C GLU A 212 19.67 -23.81 -2.20
N THR A 213 20.51 -24.85 -2.19
CA THR A 213 20.00 -26.20 -1.85
C THR A 213 19.44 -26.22 -0.43
N TYR A 214 18.40 -27.01 -0.18
CA TYR A 214 17.78 -27.10 1.15
C TYR A 214 18.80 -27.38 2.26
N THR A 215 19.88 -28.14 2.01
CA THR A 215 20.93 -28.40 3.00
C THR A 215 21.68 -27.15 3.47
N ASN A 216 21.77 -26.12 2.63
CA ASN A 216 22.51 -24.88 2.92
C ASN A 216 21.63 -23.86 3.65
N VAL A 217 20.31 -23.91 3.46
CA VAL A 217 19.35 -23.00 4.11
C VAL A 217 19.29 -23.24 5.63
N ARG A 218 19.57 -22.18 6.39
CA ARG A 218 19.56 -22.14 7.87
C ARG A 218 18.26 -22.68 8.48
N LYS A 219 18.36 -23.77 9.26
CA LYS A 219 17.22 -24.44 9.93
C LYS A 219 16.69 -23.70 11.15
N GLU A 220 17.58 -23.20 11.99
CA GLU A 220 17.21 -22.46 13.20
C GLU A 220 16.77 -21.02 12.88
N PRO A 221 15.75 -20.46 13.58
CA PRO A 221 15.39 -19.06 13.47
C PRO A 221 16.57 -18.10 13.71
N TYR A 222 16.50 -16.88 13.19
CA TYR A 222 17.48 -15.85 13.55
C TYR A 222 17.38 -15.48 15.04
N PRO A 223 18.51 -15.23 15.75
CA PRO A 223 18.46 -14.93 17.17
C PRO A 223 17.79 -13.57 17.42
N LEU A 224 16.89 -13.53 18.40
CA LEU A 224 16.32 -12.30 18.96
C LEU A 224 16.98 -11.97 20.31
N PRO A 225 16.94 -10.71 20.76
CA PRO A 225 17.31 -10.37 22.14
C PRO A 225 16.41 -11.11 23.14
N LYS A 226 16.95 -11.48 24.30
CA LYS A 226 16.32 -12.40 25.29
C LYS A 226 14.90 -12.03 25.75
N ASP A 227 14.53 -10.75 25.66
CA ASP A 227 13.20 -10.24 26.02
C ASP A 227 12.13 -10.46 24.94
N TYR A 228 12.52 -10.99 23.78
CA TYR A 228 11.65 -11.20 22.62
C TYR A 228 11.72 -12.63 22.10
N GLU A 229 10.62 -13.07 21.49
CA GLU A 229 10.47 -14.40 20.90
C GLU A 229 9.73 -14.32 19.56
N TRP A 230 10.07 -15.23 18.65
CA TRP A 230 9.31 -15.42 17.42
C TRP A 230 7.97 -16.09 17.71
N VAL A 231 6.95 -15.72 16.95
CA VAL A 231 5.67 -16.43 16.92
C VAL A 231 5.20 -16.57 15.48
N THR A 232 4.59 -17.70 15.16
CA THR A 232 3.79 -17.87 13.94
C THR A 232 2.34 -17.55 14.29
N MET A 233 1.76 -16.55 13.63
CA MET A 233 0.43 -16.03 13.96
C MET A 233 -0.68 -16.83 13.26
N ASP A 234 -1.51 -17.50 14.04
CA ASP A 234 -2.64 -18.28 13.54
C ASP A 234 -3.88 -17.40 13.37
N LEU A 235 -4.10 -16.91 12.14
CA LEU A 235 -5.24 -16.06 11.78
C LEU A 235 -6.57 -16.82 11.68
N THR A 236 -6.61 -18.14 11.93
CA THR A 236 -7.87 -18.85 12.18
C THR A 236 -8.40 -18.59 13.59
N GLN A 237 -7.53 -18.20 14.53
CA GLN A 237 -7.91 -17.84 15.89
C GLN A 237 -8.29 -16.35 15.94
N SER A 238 -9.53 -16.08 16.30
CA SER A 238 -10.07 -14.71 16.38
C SER A 238 -9.27 -13.80 17.32
N THR A 239 -8.71 -14.35 18.40
CA THR A 239 -7.83 -13.62 19.34
C THR A 239 -6.52 -13.18 18.68
N GLN A 240 -5.85 -14.06 17.94
CA GLN A 240 -4.59 -13.74 17.26
C GLN A 240 -4.82 -12.81 16.06
N CYS A 241 -5.92 -12.97 15.33
CA CYS A 241 -6.34 -12.02 14.29
C CYS A 241 -6.58 -10.62 14.88
N GLN A 242 -7.29 -10.54 16.01
CA GLN A 242 -7.54 -9.29 16.74
C GLN A 242 -6.23 -8.62 17.24
N GLU A 243 -5.23 -9.40 17.67
CA GLU A 243 -3.92 -8.85 18.03
C GLU A 243 -3.14 -8.27 16.84
N VAL A 244 -3.23 -8.91 15.66
CA VAL A 244 -2.66 -8.38 14.41
C VAL A 244 -3.38 -7.09 14.02
N TYR A 245 -4.71 -7.08 14.05
CA TYR A 245 -5.52 -5.88 13.84
C TYR A 245 -5.10 -4.74 14.78
N GLU A 246 -5.01 -5.00 16.09
CA GLU A 246 -4.60 -3.98 17.07
C GLU A 246 -3.19 -3.47 16.82
N LEU A 247 -2.24 -4.33 16.42
CA LEU A 247 -0.90 -3.91 16.03
C LEU A 247 -0.94 -3.02 14.77
N LEU A 248 -1.65 -3.45 13.72
CA LEU A 248 -1.71 -2.74 12.45
C LEU A 248 -2.37 -1.37 12.61
N THR A 249 -3.57 -1.31 13.18
CA THR A 249 -4.31 -0.07 13.41
C THR A 249 -3.50 0.92 14.26
N HIS A 250 -2.80 0.49 15.31
CA HIS A 250 -2.06 1.45 16.15
C HIS A 250 -0.64 1.78 15.66
N HIS A 251 -0.05 0.97 14.77
CA HIS A 251 1.39 1.03 14.47
C HIS A 251 1.82 0.76 13.03
N TYR A 252 0.92 0.49 12.08
CA TYR A 252 1.30 0.32 10.67
C TYR A 252 1.43 1.69 9.99
N VAL A 253 0.35 2.23 9.42
CA VAL A 253 0.36 3.46 8.62
C VAL A 253 -0.27 4.63 9.37
N GLU A 254 0.42 5.77 9.29
CA GLU A 254 -0.12 7.10 9.53
C GLU A 254 0.44 7.98 8.40
N ASP A 255 -0.38 8.89 7.88
CA ASP A 255 0.06 9.94 6.94
C ASP A 255 1.12 10.85 7.58
N ASP A 256 1.80 11.66 6.76
CA ASP A 256 2.90 12.55 7.18
C ASP A 256 2.54 13.47 8.37
N ASP A 257 1.26 13.78 8.53
CA ASP A 257 0.68 14.69 9.52
C ASP A 257 -0.12 13.98 10.64
N ALA A 258 -0.18 12.64 10.61
CA ALA A 258 -0.95 11.73 11.48
C ALA A 258 -2.45 12.11 11.64
N MET A 259 -3.07 12.57 10.55
CA MET A 259 -4.50 12.86 10.44
C MET A 259 -5.33 11.60 10.19
N PHE A 260 -4.80 10.65 9.43
CA PHE A 260 -5.48 9.45 8.95
C PHE A 260 -4.71 8.18 9.30
N ARG A 261 -5.47 7.11 9.53
CA ARG A 261 -4.97 5.81 9.95
C ARG A 261 -5.88 4.74 9.37
N PHE A 262 -5.30 3.80 8.63
CA PHE A 262 -6.05 2.67 8.10
C PHE A 262 -6.65 1.79 9.20
N ASP A 263 -7.87 1.34 8.95
CA ASP A 263 -8.66 0.47 9.80
C ASP A 263 -8.93 -0.86 9.06
N TYR A 264 -7.90 -1.71 9.00
CA TYR A 264 -7.95 -3.02 8.34
C TYR A 264 -8.86 -3.98 9.12
N SER A 265 -10.11 -4.20 8.71
CA SER A 265 -11.02 -5.08 9.45
C SER A 265 -10.48 -6.51 9.58
N ASN A 266 -10.91 -7.24 10.62
CA ASN A 266 -10.56 -8.66 10.77
C ASN A 266 -11.00 -9.52 9.56
N ASP A 267 -12.05 -9.13 8.84
CA ASP A 267 -12.47 -9.76 7.58
C ASP A 267 -11.46 -9.47 6.46
N PHE A 268 -10.99 -8.21 6.34
CA PHE A 268 -9.96 -7.82 5.38
C PHE A 268 -8.65 -8.56 5.63
N ILE A 269 -8.19 -8.62 6.89
CA ILE A 269 -6.94 -9.29 7.29
C ILE A 269 -7.01 -10.78 6.94
N GLN A 270 -8.13 -11.46 7.21
CA GLN A 270 -8.31 -12.86 6.84
C GLN A 270 -8.38 -13.08 5.33
N TRP A 271 -9.06 -12.20 4.59
CA TRP A 271 -9.11 -12.28 3.13
C TRP A 271 -7.73 -12.08 2.49
N ALA A 272 -7.01 -11.04 2.90
CA ALA A 272 -5.69 -10.68 2.38
C ALA A 272 -4.61 -11.74 2.69
N LEU A 273 -4.65 -12.33 3.89
CA LEU A 273 -3.59 -13.20 4.39
C LEU A 273 -3.90 -14.70 4.29
N LYS A 274 -5.08 -15.08 3.80
CA LYS A 274 -5.44 -16.50 3.59
C LYS A 274 -5.94 -16.79 2.17
N PRO A 275 -5.22 -16.40 1.11
CA PRO A 275 -5.51 -16.90 -0.24
C PRO A 275 -5.33 -18.43 -0.32
N PRO A 276 -5.85 -19.09 -1.38
CA PRO A 276 -5.59 -20.49 -1.63
C PRO A 276 -4.09 -20.81 -1.59
N GLY A 277 -3.73 -21.89 -0.89
CA GLY A 277 -2.33 -22.29 -0.70
C GLY A 277 -1.52 -21.45 0.30
N TYR A 278 -2.11 -20.49 1.03
CA TYR A 278 -1.37 -19.69 2.02
C TYR A 278 -0.60 -20.54 3.03
N ILE A 279 0.56 -20.04 3.45
CA ILE A 279 1.50 -20.77 4.28
C ILE A 279 1.51 -20.12 5.66
N ALA A 280 0.86 -20.77 6.63
CA ALA A 280 0.67 -20.20 7.97
C ALA A 280 2.01 -19.78 8.63
N ASP A 281 3.11 -20.49 8.36
CA ASP A 281 4.43 -20.13 8.90
C ASP A 281 5.00 -18.80 8.36
N HIS A 282 4.48 -18.29 7.25
CA HIS A 282 4.86 -16.98 6.72
C HIS A 282 4.14 -15.81 7.41
N HIS A 283 3.26 -16.06 8.39
CA HIS A 283 2.68 -15.02 9.26
C HIS A 283 3.57 -14.78 10.48
N VAL A 284 4.72 -14.14 10.27
CA VAL A 284 5.79 -14.03 11.27
C VAL A 284 5.54 -12.84 12.20
N GLY A 285 5.39 -13.12 13.49
CA GLY A 285 5.28 -12.11 14.55
C GLY A 285 6.46 -12.14 15.53
N VAL A 286 6.61 -11.05 16.28
CA VAL A 286 7.52 -10.96 17.44
C VAL A 286 6.72 -10.58 18.67
N ARG A 287 6.87 -11.34 19.75
CA ARG A 287 6.28 -11.06 21.07
C ARG A 287 7.33 -10.67 22.09
N VAL A 288 6.93 -9.90 23.10
CA VAL A 288 7.74 -9.67 24.31
C VAL A 288 7.53 -10.84 25.26
N THR A 289 8.55 -11.65 25.51
CA THR A 289 8.51 -12.91 26.27
C THR A 289 7.80 -12.76 27.63
N ALA A 290 8.12 -11.70 28.38
CA ALA A 290 7.57 -11.45 29.71
C ALA A 290 6.09 -11.03 29.75
N THR A 291 5.50 -10.63 28.62
CA THR A 291 4.10 -10.13 28.57
C THR A 291 3.24 -10.79 27.51
N ARG A 292 3.86 -11.59 26.63
CA ARG A 292 3.29 -12.15 25.39
C ARG A 292 2.70 -11.13 24.41
N LYS A 293 2.80 -9.81 24.65
CA LYS A 293 2.29 -8.77 23.75
C LYS A 293 3.00 -8.85 22.39
N LEU A 294 2.22 -8.88 21.31
CA LEU A 294 2.70 -8.71 19.93
C LEU A 294 3.26 -7.30 19.73
N VAL A 295 4.46 -7.20 19.16
CA VAL A 295 5.18 -5.92 18.96
C VAL A 295 5.76 -5.72 17.56
N ALA A 296 5.81 -6.77 16.74
CA ALA A 296 6.05 -6.65 15.31
C ALA A 296 5.41 -7.81 14.54
N PHE A 297 5.21 -7.60 13.24
CA PHE A 297 4.58 -8.54 12.32
C PHE A 297 5.12 -8.33 10.89
N ILE A 298 5.16 -9.38 10.09
CA ILE A 298 5.44 -9.38 8.65
C ILE A 298 4.77 -10.61 8.02
N THR A 299 4.25 -10.48 6.80
CA THR A 299 3.53 -11.57 6.13
C THR A 299 4.06 -11.84 4.74
N GLY A 300 3.97 -13.11 4.34
CA GLY A 300 4.24 -13.56 2.98
C GLY A 300 3.13 -14.50 2.49
N ILE A 301 2.50 -14.18 1.37
CA ILE A 301 1.52 -15.06 0.71
C ILE A 301 2.13 -15.62 -0.59
N PRO A 302 1.80 -16.84 -1.02
CA PRO A 302 2.29 -17.39 -2.28
C PRO A 302 1.69 -16.62 -3.46
N LEU A 303 2.47 -16.45 -4.53
CA LEU A 303 2.04 -15.80 -5.76
C LEU A 303 2.78 -16.38 -6.98
N ASN A 304 2.05 -16.79 -8.01
CA ASN A 304 2.64 -17.00 -9.33
C ASN A 304 2.76 -15.64 -10.05
N LEU A 305 3.98 -15.12 -10.17
CA LEU A 305 4.26 -13.84 -10.82
C LEU A 305 4.86 -14.07 -12.21
N ARG A 306 4.33 -13.37 -13.21
CA ARG A 306 4.97 -13.22 -14.51
C ARG A 306 5.70 -11.89 -14.60
N VAL A 307 6.97 -11.93 -14.96
CA VAL A 307 7.80 -10.78 -15.34
C VAL A 307 8.19 -10.96 -16.81
N ARG A 308 7.51 -10.20 -17.67
CA ARG A 308 7.57 -10.24 -19.14
C ARG A 308 7.36 -11.66 -19.70
N LYS A 309 8.46 -12.32 -20.10
CA LYS A 309 8.46 -13.67 -20.69
C LYS A 309 8.66 -14.78 -19.67
N LEU A 310 9.06 -14.44 -18.45
CA LEU A 310 9.43 -15.40 -17.41
C LEU A 310 8.33 -15.46 -16.35
N SER A 311 7.97 -16.66 -15.91
CA SER A 311 7.10 -16.87 -14.75
C SER A 311 7.89 -17.50 -13.60
N ARG A 312 7.58 -17.09 -12.38
CA ARG A 312 8.13 -17.67 -11.15
C ARG A 312 7.05 -17.75 -10.08
N PHE A 313 7.11 -18.84 -9.32
CA PHE A 313 6.43 -18.92 -8.03
C PHE A 313 7.28 -18.16 -7.01
N CYS A 314 6.67 -17.17 -6.37
CA CYS A 314 7.34 -16.23 -5.46
C CYS A 314 6.44 -15.95 -4.25
N THR A 315 6.94 -15.18 -3.29
CA THR A 315 6.13 -14.68 -2.16
C THR A 315 5.76 -13.20 -2.38
N GLU A 316 4.48 -12.83 -2.24
CA GLU A 316 4.10 -11.43 -2.05
C GLU A 316 4.31 -11.07 -0.57
N ILE A 317 5.20 -10.10 -0.29
CA ILE A 317 5.50 -9.64 1.08
C ILE A 317 4.73 -8.35 1.37
N ASN A 318 4.00 -8.35 2.47
CA ASN A 318 3.15 -7.24 2.90
C ASN A 318 3.09 -7.13 4.45
N PHE A 319 2.37 -6.15 4.99
CA PHE A 319 2.06 -5.96 6.42
C PHE A 319 3.26 -5.94 7.39
N LEU A 320 4.45 -5.53 6.93
CA LEU A 320 5.62 -5.31 7.78
C LEU A 320 5.36 -4.16 8.76
N CYS A 321 4.99 -4.49 9.99
CA CYS A 321 4.61 -3.57 11.03
C CYS A 321 5.51 -3.70 12.26
N ILE A 322 5.96 -2.57 12.81
CA ILE A 322 6.73 -2.51 14.05
C ILE A 322 6.12 -1.48 14.98
N HIS A 323 5.79 -1.92 16.20
CA HIS A 323 5.29 -1.08 17.29
C HIS A 323 6.17 0.16 17.47
N LYS A 324 5.56 1.36 17.46
CA LYS A 324 6.27 2.65 17.31
C LYS A 324 7.49 2.83 18.22
N MET A 325 7.43 2.34 19.47
CA MET A 325 8.53 2.42 20.44
C MET A 325 9.77 1.58 20.10
N LEU A 326 9.66 0.61 19.18
CA LEU A 326 10.75 -0.27 18.73
C LEU A 326 11.25 0.07 17.32
N ARG A 327 10.70 1.13 16.69
CA ARG A 327 11.25 1.67 15.44
C ARG A 327 12.67 2.19 15.68
N SER A 328 13.50 2.21 14.62
CA SER A 328 14.94 2.53 14.68
C SER A 328 15.81 1.59 15.54
N LYS A 329 15.28 0.46 16.03
CA LYS A 329 16.06 -0.59 16.74
C LYS A 329 16.50 -1.76 15.85
N ARG A 330 16.59 -1.54 14.52
CA ARG A 330 16.98 -2.54 13.50
C ARG A 330 16.20 -3.87 13.51
N LEU A 331 14.98 -3.89 14.06
CA LEU A 331 14.12 -5.09 14.07
C LEU A 331 13.59 -5.46 12.67
N ALA A 332 13.36 -4.49 11.78
CA ALA A 332 12.91 -4.74 10.39
C ALA A 332 13.87 -5.66 9.60
N PRO A 333 15.19 -5.40 9.55
CA PRO A 333 16.17 -6.36 9.02
C PRO A 333 16.09 -7.78 9.57
N LEU A 334 15.75 -7.97 10.85
CA LEU A 334 15.60 -9.31 11.45
C LEU A 334 14.31 -10.00 10.99
N LEU A 335 13.19 -9.25 10.92
CA LEU A 335 11.91 -9.73 10.38
C LEU A 335 12.05 -10.16 8.92
N ILE A 336 12.71 -9.35 8.09
CA ILE A 336 12.97 -9.66 6.68
C ILE A 336 13.84 -10.92 6.57
N LYS A 337 14.97 -11.00 7.28
CA LYS A 337 15.82 -12.20 7.28
C LYS A 337 15.09 -13.47 7.73
N GLU A 338 14.23 -13.39 8.75
CA GLU A 338 13.47 -14.55 9.23
C GLU A 338 12.39 -14.99 8.25
N ILE A 339 11.63 -14.07 7.62
CA ILE A 339 10.64 -14.49 6.61
C ILE A 339 11.31 -15.02 5.35
N THR A 340 12.41 -14.41 4.89
CA THR A 340 13.24 -14.92 3.78
C THR A 340 13.72 -16.34 4.08
N ARG A 341 14.21 -16.61 5.29
CA ARG A 341 14.62 -17.96 5.73
C ARG A 341 13.48 -18.98 5.66
N ARG A 342 12.26 -18.60 6.07
CA ARG A 342 11.07 -19.47 6.00
C ARG A 342 10.67 -19.76 4.55
N CYS A 343 10.66 -18.76 3.68
CA CYS A 343 10.46 -18.94 2.23
C CYS A 343 11.52 -19.88 1.63
N HIS A 344 12.80 -19.69 1.95
CA HIS A 344 13.90 -20.54 1.46
C HIS A 344 13.78 -21.99 1.96
N LEU A 345 13.28 -22.23 3.17
CA LEU A 345 13.09 -23.58 3.71
C LEU A 345 12.10 -24.43 2.89
N ILE A 346 11.17 -23.80 2.19
CA ILE A 346 10.18 -24.46 1.32
C ILE A 346 10.50 -24.33 -0.17
N GLY A 347 11.67 -23.78 -0.52
CA GLY A 347 12.13 -23.65 -1.89
C GLY A 347 11.62 -22.41 -2.65
N ILE A 348 11.19 -21.34 -1.95
CA ILE A 348 10.81 -20.07 -2.58
C ILE A 348 11.89 -19.01 -2.28
N TYR A 349 12.56 -18.51 -3.32
CA TYR A 349 13.73 -17.62 -3.20
C TYR A 349 13.51 -16.21 -3.73
N GLN A 350 12.40 -15.98 -4.44
CA GLN A 350 12.02 -14.67 -5.00
C GLN A 350 10.77 -14.13 -4.31
N ALA A 351 10.63 -12.80 -4.29
CA ALA A 351 9.46 -12.13 -3.74
C ALA A 351 9.12 -10.83 -4.48
N ILE A 352 7.86 -10.41 -4.41
CA ILE A 352 7.41 -9.06 -4.78
C ILE A 352 6.99 -8.29 -3.54
N TYR A 353 7.32 -7.01 -3.48
CA TYR A 353 6.91 -6.12 -2.39
C TYR A 353 6.79 -4.69 -2.88
N THR A 354 6.03 -3.87 -2.15
CA THR A 354 5.89 -2.44 -2.41
C THR A 354 6.26 -1.61 -1.19
N ALA A 355 6.70 -0.37 -1.44
CA ALA A 355 6.98 0.64 -0.42
C ALA A 355 6.81 2.04 -1.02
N GLY A 356 6.31 3.00 -0.25
CA GLY A 356 6.25 4.41 -0.65
C GLY A 356 7.60 5.13 -0.53
N VAL A 357 8.46 4.71 0.42
CA VAL A 357 9.84 5.15 0.51
C VAL A 357 10.62 4.61 -0.69
N PHE A 358 11.59 5.41 -1.10
CA PHE A 358 12.57 4.96 -2.07
C PHE A 358 13.58 4.03 -1.40
N LEU A 359 13.57 2.76 -1.82
CA LEU A 359 14.63 1.79 -1.59
C LEU A 359 15.38 1.60 -2.92
N PRO A 360 16.72 1.46 -2.94
CA PRO A 360 17.44 1.07 -4.15
C PRO A 360 17.20 -0.41 -4.50
N THR A 361 16.72 -0.79 -5.68
CA THR A 361 16.23 0.03 -6.81
C THR A 361 14.85 -0.48 -7.25
N PRO A 362 13.83 0.39 -7.45
CA PRO A 362 12.50 -0.07 -7.84
C PRO A 362 12.47 -0.55 -9.29
N VAL A 363 11.62 -1.54 -9.58
CA VAL A 363 11.30 -1.94 -10.96
C VAL A 363 10.27 -1.01 -11.58
N ALA A 364 9.35 -0.45 -10.80
CA ALA A 364 8.37 0.54 -11.24
C ALA A 364 7.98 1.50 -10.11
N THR A 365 7.44 2.67 -10.46
CA THR A 365 6.81 3.61 -9.54
C THR A 365 5.48 4.07 -10.14
N SER A 366 4.42 4.03 -9.35
CA SER A 366 3.08 4.51 -9.69
C SER A 366 2.63 5.59 -8.72
N GLN A 367 1.72 6.46 -9.14
CA GLN A 367 1.22 7.57 -8.32
C GLN A 367 -0.22 7.30 -7.87
N TYR A 368 -0.56 7.68 -6.64
CA TYR A 368 -1.93 7.61 -6.12
C TYR A 368 -2.83 8.70 -6.71
N TYR A 369 -4.10 8.38 -6.91
CA TYR A 369 -5.13 9.24 -7.48
C TYR A 369 -6.45 9.04 -6.73
N HIS A 370 -7.16 10.13 -6.44
CA HIS A 370 -8.35 10.14 -5.59
C HIS A 370 -9.54 10.77 -6.31
N ARG A 371 -10.67 10.06 -6.37
CA ARG A 371 -11.96 10.55 -6.84
C ARG A 371 -12.90 10.72 -5.65
N SER A 372 -13.14 11.97 -5.26
CA SER A 372 -14.10 12.29 -4.21
C SER A 372 -15.51 11.81 -4.58
N LEU A 373 -16.15 11.04 -3.71
CA LEU A 373 -17.57 10.63 -3.81
C LEU A 373 -18.46 11.47 -2.88
N ASN A 374 -17.92 11.86 -1.71
CA ASN A 374 -18.57 12.71 -0.72
C ASN A 374 -17.70 13.97 -0.41
N PRO A 375 -17.63 14.96 -1.32
CA PRO A 375 -16.70 16.09 -1.16
C PRO A 375 -16.95 16.93 0.09
N LYS A 376 -18.18 16.95 0.59
CA LYS A 376 -18.52 17.65 1.83
C LYS A 376 -17.79 17.04 3.02
N HIS A 377 -17.96 15.74 3.24
CA HIS A 377 -17.33 15.03 4.35
C HIS A 377 -15.80 15.04 4.24
N LEU A 378 -15.24 14.77 3.06
CA LEU A 378 -13.79 14.80 2.85
C LEU A 378 -13.15 16.17 3.18
N ILE A 379 -13.87 17.28 2.93
CA ILE A 379 -13.40 18.62 3.30
C ILE A 379 -13.60 18.88 4.80
N GLU A 380 -14.71 18.42 5.39
CA GLU A 380 -15.00 18.56 6.83
C GLU A 380 -14.00 17.81 7.73
N VAL A 381 -13.53 16.64 7.30
CA VAL A 381 -12.50 15.84 8.01
C VAL A 381 -11.05 16.23 7.65
N GLY A 382 -10.86 17.13 6.68
CA GLY A 382 -9.54 17.61 6.25
C GLY A 382 -8.79 16.70 5.26
N PHE A 383 -9.44 15.68 4.69
CA PHE A 383 -8.86 14.82 3.64
C PHE A 383 -8.68 15.59 2.32
N SER A 384 -9.49 16.62 2.07
CA SER A 384 -9.38 17.47 0.89
C SER A 384 -9.54 18.95 1.24
N ALA A 385 -8.83 19.82 0.54
CA ALA A 385 -8.96 21.27 0.71
C ALA A 385 -10.02 21.84 -0.24
N LEU A 386 -10.84 22.79 0.24
CA LEU A 386 -11.71 23.59 -0.63
C LEU A 386 -10.86 24.45 -1.58
N PRO A 387 -10.99 24.34 -2.91
CA PRO A 387 -10.20 25.13 -3.85
C PRO A 387 -10.46 26.63 -3.69
N ARG A 388 -9.40 27.45 -3.83
CA ARG A 388 -9.52 28.91 -3.77
C ARG A 388 -10.54 29.41 -4.80
N HIS A 389 -11.41 30.33 -4.38
CA HIS A 389 -12.52 30.88 -5.18
C HIS A 389 -13.62 29.88 -5.58
N SER A 390 -13.61 28.65 -5.04
CA SER A 390 -14.73 27.72 -5.13
C SER A 390 -15.65 27.81 -3.90
N THR A 391 -16.80 27.14 -3.96
CA THR A 391 -17.74 26.98 -2.84
C THR A 391 -18.09 25.51 -2.68
N MET A 392 -18.54 25.10 -1.49
CA MET A 392 -18.91 23.71 -1.22
C MET A 392 -19.93 23.17 -2.25
N ALA A 393 -20.96 23.96 -2.56
CA ALA A 393 -21.97 23.61 -3.56
C ALA A 393 -21.38 23.44 -4.99
N ARG A 394 -20.38 24.25 -5.38
CA ARG A 394 -19.68 24.08 -6.66
C ARG A 394 -18.87 22.79 -6.70
N VAL A 395 -18.18 22.44 -5.61
CA VAL A 395 -17.38 21.21 -5.53
C VAL A 395 -18.28 19.96 -5.51
N ILE A 396 -19.38 19.98 -4.77
CA ILE A 396 -20.39 18.91 -4.79
C ILE A 396 -20.90 18.69 -6.22
N LYS A 397 -21.33 19.76 -6.91
CA LYS A 397 -21.81 19.70 -8.30
C LYS A 397 -20.72 19.29 -9.29
N GLN A 398 -19.46 19.64 -9.05
CA GLN A 398 -18.33 19.22 -9.90
C GLN A 398 -18.11 17.71 -9.85
N TYR A 399 -18.29 17.09 -8.68
CA TYR A 399 -18.06 15.66 -8.45
C TYR A 399 -19.32 14.79 -8.50
N GLU A 400 -20.48 15.39 -8.70
CA GLU A 400 -21.77 14.71 -8.89
C GLU A 400 -21.69 13.58 -9.94
N LEU A 401 -22.43 12.50 -9.68
CA LEU A 401 -22.47 11.27 -10.45
C LEU A 401 -23.92 10.93 -10.82
N PRO A 402 -24.19 10.26 -11.96
CA PRO A 402 -25.52 9.79 -12.32
C PRO A 402 -26.18 8.96 -11.21
N GLN A 403 -27.51 8.99 -11.10
CA GLN A 403 -28.22 8.25 -10.05
C GLN A 403 -28.06 6.73 -10.22
N ASN A 404 -28.24 6.24 -11.45
CA ASN A 404 -28.23 4.82 -11.79
C ASN A 404 -27.05 4.48 -12.71
N THR A 405 -26.60 3.23 -12.64
CA THR A 405 -25.64 2.63 -13.57
C THR A 405 -26.19 2.61 -15.01
N SER A 406 -25.29 2.60 -15.98
CA SER A 406 -25.58 2.79 -17.41
C SER A 406 -25.32 1.55 -18.28
N LEU A 407 -24.49 0.61 -17.80
CA LEU A 407 -24.14 -0.60 -18.52
C LEU A 407 -25.28 -1.62 -18.51
N GLN A 408 -25.73 -2.01 -19.70
CA GLN A 408 -26.66 -3.13 -19.87
C GLN A 408 -25.96 -4.44 -19.51
N GLY A 409 -26.67 -5.32 -18.80
CA GLY A 409 -26.12 -6.61 -18.35
C GLY A 409 -25.14 -6.54 -17.17
N LEU A 410 -24.98 -5.37 -16.55
CA LEU A 410 -24.19 -5.21 -15.32
C LEU A 410 -24.87 -5.90 -14.13
N ARG A 411 -24.18 -6.85 -13.49
CA ARG A 411 -24.62 -7.53 -12.26
C ARG A 411 -23.44 -7.89 -11.36
N GLU A 412 -23.70 -8.23 -10.10
CA GLU A 412 -22.66 -8.79 -9.24
C GLU A 412 -22.16 -10.13 -9.82
N ILE A 413 -20.91 -10.49 -9.53
CA ILE A 413 -20.37 -11.82 -9.86
C ILE A 413 -21.11 -12.94 -9.11
N GLU A 414 -21.25 -14.09 -9.78
CA GLU A 414 -21.83 -15.35 -9.29
C GLU A 414 -20.86 -16.53 -9.49
N SER A 415 -21.12 -17.66 -8.82
CA SER A 415 -20.26 -18.85 -8.89
C SER A 415 -20.09 -19.40 -10.32
N GLY A 416 -21.14 -19.33 -11.15
CA GLY A 416 -21.09 -19.73 -12.55
C GLY A 416 -20.16 -18.86 -13.43
N ASP A 417 -19.86 -17.63 -13.03
CA ASP A 417 -19.03 -16.72 -13.81
C ASP A 417 -17.53 -16.95 -13.62
N VAL A 418 -17.11 -17.61 -12.54
CA VAL A 418 -15.70 -17.72 -12.10
C VAL A 418 -14.78 -18.19 -13.22
N HIS A 419 -15.21 -19.16 -14.04
CA HIS A 419 -14.44 -19.65 -15.17
C HIS A 419 -14.28 -18.60 -16.28
N SER A 420 -15.37 -17.98 -16.72
CA SER A 420 -15.38 -16.95 -17.76
C SER A 420 -14.59 -15.71 -17.34
N VAL A 421 -14.74 -15.28 -16.09
CA VAL A 421 -13.97 -14.20 -15.47
C VAL A 421 -12.49 -14.55 -15.41
N ALA A 422 -12.12 -15.78 -15.07
CA ALA A 422 -10.74 -16.22 -15.04
C ALA A 422 -10.08 -16.20 -16.43
N LEU A 423 -10.80 -16.60 -17.48
CA LEU A 423 -10.31 -16.50 -18.86
C LEU A 423 -10.12 -15.04 -19.28
N LEU A 424 -11.15 -14.22 -19.09
CA LEU A 424 -11.15 -12.79 -19.43
C LEU A 424 -10.03 -12.02 -18.70
N LEU A 425 -9.87 -12.23 -17.39
CA LEU A 425 -8.84 -11.56 -16.61
C LEU A 425 -7.43 -12.00 -17.02
N ARG A 426 -7.18 -13.30 -17.23
CA ARG A 426 -5.88 -13.78 -17.73
C ARG A 426 -5.53 -13.18 -19.09
N GLN A 427 -6.49 -13.15 -20.01
CA GLN A 427 -6.32 -12.56 -21.34
C GLN A 427 -6.02 -11.07 -21.27
N TYR A 428 -6.73 -10.33 -20.44
CA TYR A 428 -6.53 -8.90 -20.23
C TYR A 428 -5.18 -8.59 -19.55
N MET A 429 -4.82 -9.37 -18.52
CA MET A 429 -3.53 -9.31 -17.80
C MET A 429 -2.34 -9.68 -18.69
N ALA A 430 -2.54 -10.55 -19.69
CA ALA A 430 -1.47 -11.06 -20.55
C ALA A 430 -0.68 -9.95 -21.27
N ARG A 431 -1.27 -8.76 -21.44
CA ARG A 431 -0.64 -7.60 -22.09
C ARG A 431 0.42 -6.89 -21.23
N PHE A 432 0.39 -7.00 -19.90
CA PHE A 432 1.22 -6.18 -18.98
C PHE A 432 2.58 -6.81 -18.65
N ASP A 433 3.61 -5.99 -18.48
CA ASP A 433 4.99 -6.44 -18.22
C ASP A 433 5.17 -7.18 -16.89
N VAL A 434 4.43 -6.85 -15.85
CA VAL A 434 4.41 -7.60 -14.59
C VAL A 434 2.97 -7.84 -14.14
N ALA A 435 2.59 -9.10 -13.96
CA ALA A 435 1.21 -9.49 -13.67
C ALA A 435 1.13 -10.80 -12.87
N PRO A 436 0.09 -10.97 -12.03
CA PRO A 436 -0.19 -12.25 -11.38
C PRO A 436 -0.73 -13.28 -12.40
N LEU A 437 -0.42 -14.56 -12.18
CA LEU A 437 -0.96 -15.68 -12.94
C LEU A 437 -2.01 -16.41 -12.10
N PHE A 438 -3.19 -15.80 -11.94
CA PHE A 438 -4.27 -16.34 -11.11
C PHE A 438 -4.75 -17.72 -11.57
N THR A 439 -4.83 -18.66 -10.65
CA THR A 439 -5.61 -19.91 -10.70
C THR A 439 -7.12 -19.63 -10.55
N ASN A 440 -8.00 -20.59 -10.88
CA ASN A 440 -9.44 -20.38 -10.71
C ASN A 440 -9.83 -20.22 -9.22
N GLU A 441 -9.12 -20.90 -8.32
CA GLU A 441 -9.31 -20.80 -6.87
C GLU A 441 -8.97 -19.39 -6.35
N GLU A 442 -7.89 -18.78 -6.86
CA GLU A 442 -7.55 -17.39 -6.52
C GLU A 442 -8.56 -16.39 -7.11
N ILE A 443 -9.14 -16.65 -8.28
CA ILE A 443 -10.25 -15.84 -8.81
C ILE A 443 -11.47 -15.92 -7.88
N GLU A 444 -11.86 -17.13 -7.46
CA GLU A 444 -13.00 -17.34 -6.56
C GLU A 444 -12.76 -16.66 -5.19
N HIS A 445 -11.58 -16.85 -4.60
CA HIS A 445 -11.20 -16.21 -3.34
C HIS A 445 -11.20 -14.68 -3.41
N ASN A 446 -10.56 -14.11 -4.42
CA ASN A 446 -10.39 -12.66 -4.53
C ASN A 446 -11.70 -11.95 -4.86
N PHE A 447 -12.54 -12.53 -5.72
CA PHE A 447 -13.66 -11.82 -6.34
C PHE A 447 -15.05 -12.28 -5.89
N LEU A 448 -15.22 -13.55 -5.48
CA LEU A 448 -16.51 -14.10 -5.07
C LEU A 448 -16.62 -14.27 -3.55
N ASN A 449 -15.67 -14.93 -2.90
CA ASN A 449 -15.74 -15.25 -1.47
C ASN A 449 -15.66 -14.01 -0.58
N SER A 450 -15.01 -12.96 -1.08
CA SER A 450 -14.86 -11.64 -0.42
C SER A 450 -16.09 -10.74 -0.51
N LYS A 451 -17.16 -11.18 -1.19
CA LYS A 451 -18.47 -10.50 -1.31
C LYS A 451 -19.25 -10.43 0.01
N GLY A 452 -18.85 -11.19 1.03
CA GLY A 452 -19.53 -11.25 2.32
C GLY A 452 -20.87 -11.99 2.28
N SER A 453 -21.59 -11.98 3.39
CA SER A 453 -22.78 -12.82 3.59
C SER A 453 -24.00 -12.03 4.12
N GLY A 454 -25.18 -12.59 3.89
CA GLY A 454 -26.46 -12.01 4.32
C GLY A 454 -27.01 -10.95 3.36
N PRO A 455 -28.04 -10.19 3.81
CA PRO A 455 -28.68 -9.15 3.01
C PRO A 455 -27.76 -7.95 2.78
N LEU A 456 -27.98 -7.26 1.66
CA LEU A 456 -27.32 -6.00 1.35
C LEU A 456 -27.97 -4.89 2.17
N VAL A 457 -27.24 -4.32 3.14
CA VAL A 457 -27.71 -3.19 3.96
C VAL A 457 -26.86 -1.98 3.58
N SER A 458 -27.50 -0.92 3.08
CA SER A 458 -26.79 0.30 2.65
C SER A 458 -25.62 0.02 1.69
N GLY A 459 -25.83 -0.89 0.73
CA GLY A 459 -24.83 -1.26 -0.28
C GLY A 459 -23.66 -2.13 0.22
N LYS A 460 -23.70 -2.65 1.46
CA LYS A 460 -22.68 -3.55 2.03
C LYS A 460 -23.31 -4.78 2.70
N ARG A 461 -22.66 -5.94 2.59
CA ARG A 461 -23.01 -7.20 3.29
C ARG A 461 -22.11 -7.40 4.51
N LYS A 462 -22.49 -8.32 5.43
CA LYS A 462 -21.67 -8.63 6.60
C LYS A 462 -20.38 -9.34 6.16
N GLY A 463 -19.23 -8.84 6.60
CA GLY A 463 -17.91 -9.35 6.21
C GLY A 463 -17.53 -9.08 4.75
N GLN A 464 -18.21 -8.16 4.06
CA GLN A 464 -17.87 -7.80 2.69
C GLN A 464 -16.58 -6.97 2.65
N VAL A 465 -15.62 -7.46 1.88
CA VAL A 465 -14.32 -6.82 1.63
C VAL A 465 -14.22 -6.28 0.21
N THR A 466 -14.78 -6.98 -0.79
CA THR A 466 -14.80 -6.53 -2.19
C THR A 466 -16.21 -6.35 -2.77
N TRP A 467 -16.28 -5.54 -3.82
CA TRP A 467 -17.42 -5.35 -4.69
C TRP A 467 -16.96 -5.74 -6.09
N THR A 468 -17.38 -6.90 -6.57
CA THR A 468 -17.04 -7.38 -7.92
C THR A 468 -18.27 -7.53 -8.78
N TYR A 469 -18.21 -6.93 -9.97
CA TYR A 469 -19.29 -6.89 -10.94
C TYR A 469 -18.79 -7.38 -12.30
N VAL A 470 -19.70 -7.99 -13.04
CA VAL A 470 -19.51 -8.49 -14.40
C VAL A 470 -20.53 -7.84 -15.32
N VAL A 471 -20.17 -7.70 -16.60
CA VAL A 471 -21.09 -7.28 -17.66
C VAL A 471 -21.34 -8.46 -18.58
N GLN A 472 -22.58 -8.95 -18.56
CA GLN A 472 -23.02 -10.02 -19.45
C GLN A 472 -23.65 -9.41 -20.71
N ASP A 473 -23.17 -9.78 -21.90
CA ASP A 473 -23.78 -9.31 -23.14
C ASP A 473 -25.20 -9.91 -23.30
N PRO A 474 -26.25 -9.09 -23.47
CA PRO A 474 -27.63 -9.60 -23.60
C PRO A 474 -27.89 -10.48 -24.82
N GLN A 475 -27.04 -10.47 -25.85
CA GLN A 475 -27.24 -11.23 -27.09
C GLN A 475 -26.58 -12.61 -27.06
N SER A 476 -25.30 -12.67 -26.69
CA SER A 476 -24.51 -13.91 -26.58
C SER A 476 -24.67 -14.60 -25.23
N GLY A 477 -24.97 -13.85 -24.17
CA GLY A 477 -24.91 -14.33 -22.80
C GLY A 477 -23.50 -14.43 -22.23
N GLU A 478 -22.46 -14.01 -22.96
CA GLU A 478 -21.06 -14.09 -22.53
C GLU A 478 -20.67 -12.97 -21.56
N ILE A 479 -19.70 -13.24 -20.68
CA ILE A 479 -19.11 -12.21 -19.81
C ILE A 479 -18.08 -11.41 -20.61
N THR A 480 -18.41 -10.14 -20.85
CA THR A 480 -17.65 -9.24 -21.72
C THR A 480 -16.65 -8.37 -20.95
N ASP A 481 -16.96 -8.04 -19.70
CA ASP A 481 -16.15 -7.16 -18.86
C ASP A 481 -16.32 -7.54 -17.38
N MET A 482 -15.32 -7.21 -16.56
CA MET A 482 -15.42 -7.23 -15.10
C MET A 482 -14.75 -6.00 -14.48
N PHE A 483 -15.19 -5.59 -13.30
CA PHE A 483 -14.43 -4.70 -12.43
C PHE A 483 -14.63 -5.07 -10.97
N SER A 484 -13.62 -4.76 -10.16
CA SER A 484 -13.66 -4.96 -8.71
C SER A 484 -13.02 -3.78 -7.97
N PHE A 485 -13.48 -3.55 -6.75
CA PHE A 485 -12.84 -2.66 -5.79
C PHE A 485 -12.99 -3.20 -4.37
N TYR A 486 -12.06 -2.85 -3.47
CA TYR A 486 -12.10 -3.26 -2.06
C TYR A 486 -12.30 -2.08 -1.11
N THR A 487 -12.73 -2.37 0.12
CA THR A 487 -12.85 -1.40 1.21
C THR A 487 -11.59 -1.39 2.08
N LEU A 488 -11.05 -0.21 2.35
CA LEU A 488 -10.07 0.00 3.41
C LEU A 488 -10.37 1.36 4.08
N PRO A 489 -11.19 1.39 5.14
CA PRO A 489 -11.56 2.65 5.79
C PRO A 489 -10.38 3.27 6.55
N SER A 490 -10.45 4.59 6.76
CA SER A 490 -9.46 5.38 7.50
C SER A 490 -10.09 6.18 8.62
N THR A 491 -9.52 6.13 9.82
CA THR A 491 -9.95 6.95 10.96
C THR A 491 -9.32 8.34 10.91
N ALA A 492 -10.14 9.39 10.89
CA ALA A 492 -9.75 10.80 10.90
C ALA A 492 -9.48 11.31 12.33
N MET A 493 -8.23 11.18 12.78
CA MET A 493 -7.80 11.42 14.17
C MET A 493 -7.88 12.88 14.64
N ARG A 494 -8.02 13.86 13.74
CA ARG A 494 -8.14 15.30 14.07
C ARG A 494 -9.57 15.77 14.38
N THR A 495 -10.58 14.91 14.24
CA THR A 495 -11.99 15.22 14.54
C THR A 495 -12.39 14.77 15.95
N ASP A 496 -13.32 15.48 16.59
CA ASP A 496 -13.87 15.13 17.91
C ASP A 496 -15.40 15.05 17.84
N PRO A 497 -16.02 13.85 17.93
CA PRO A 497 -15.37 12.54 17.98
C PRO A 497 -14.66 12.18 16.66
N PRO A 498 -13.72 11.21 16.66
CA PRO A 498 -13.07 10.73 15.44
C PRO A 498 -14.07 10.22 14.40
N SER A 499 -13.99 10.75 13.19
CA SER A 499 -14.80 10.36 12.04
C SER A 499 -14.12 9.25 11.24
N CYS A 500 -14.91 8.42 10.55
CA CYS A 500 -14.42 7.42 9.61
C CYS A 500 -14.54 7.97 8.18
N VAL A 501 -13.51 7.80 7.36
CA VAL A 501 -13.51 8.01 5.91
C VAL A 501 -13.59 6.65 5.25
N ASN A 502 -14.71 6.35 4.60
CA ASN A 502 -14.87 5.10 3.87
C ASN A 502 -14.19 5.22 2.51
N ALA A 503 -12.99 4.66 2.37
CA ALA A 503 -12.27 4.63 1.10
C ALA A 503 -12.49 3.29 0.36
N ALA A 504 -12.81 3.40 -0.93
CA ALA A 504 -12.85 2.31 -1.89
C ALA A 504 -11.59 2.36 -2.77
N TYR A 505 -11.09 1.19 -3.17
CA TYR A 505 -9.84 1.07 -3.90
C TYR A 505 -10.02 0.22 -5.14
N LEU A 506 -9.77 0.81 -6.32
CA LEU A 506 -9.83 0.10 -7.59
C LEU A 506 -8.86 -1.07 -7.57
N TYR A 507 -9.39 -2.27 -7.74
CA TYR A 507 -8.63 -3.51 -7.69
C TYR A 507 -8.42 -4.03 -9.13
N TYR A 508 -8.75 -5.28 -9.42
CA TYR A 508 -8.66 -5.80 -10.79
C TYR A 508 -9.91 -5.51 -11.62
N TYR A 509 -9.69 -5.30 -12.91
CA TYR A 509 -10.74 -5.20 -13.92
C TYR A 509 -10.22 -5.80 -15.24
N ALA A 510 -11.13 -6.12 -16.14
CA ALA A 510 -10.81 -6.65 -17.45
C ALA A 510 -11.92 -6.32 -18.46
N SER A 511 -11.53 -6.22 -19.74
CA SER A 511 -12.44 -5.97 -20.86
C SER A 511 -12.02 -6.82 -22.05
N HIS A 512 -12.98 -7.38 -22.76
CA HIS A 512 -12.76 -8.06 -24.05
C HIS A 512 -12.36 -7.08 -25.18
N GLN A 513 -12.50 -5.76 -24.98
CA GLN A 513 -12.14 -4.72 -25.96
C GLN A 513 -10.61 -4.45 -26.00
N VAL A 514 -9.82 -5.52 -26.05
CA VAL A 514 -8.35 -5.47 -26.13
C VAL A 514 -7.83 -6.34 -27.30
N PRO A 515 -6.65 -6.04 -27.86
CA PRO A 515 -6.04 -6.91 -28.86
C PRO A 515 -5.75 -8.31 -28.29
N THR A 516 -6.10 -9.35 -29.06
CA THR A 516 -5.96 -10.75 -28.66
C THR A 516 -4.97 -11.47 -29.59
N GLY A 517 -4.00 -12.18 -29.03
CA GLY A 517 -3.02 -12.96 -29.81
C GLY A 517 -1.62 -13.00 -29.19
N GLU A 518 -0.76 -13.84 -29.76
CA GLU A 518 0.66 -13.88 -29.37
C GLU A 518 1.35 -12.54 -29.70
N GLY A 519 2.06 -11.97 -28.72
CA GLY A 519 2.73 -10.67 -28.87
C GLY A 519 1.86 -9.44 -28.59
N ALA A 520 0.58 -9.60 -28.21
CA ALA A 520 -0.25 -8.48 -27.76
C ALA A 520 0.34 -7.81 -26.51
N SER A 521 0.83 -6.57 -26.66
CA SER A 521 1.41 -5.75 -25.58
C SER A 521 0.72 -4.40 -25.50
N TRP A 522 0.53 -3.91 -24.28
CA TRP A 522 -0.04 -2.59 -23.97
C TRP A 522 0.73 -1.42 -24.64
N GLU A 523 2.04 -1.59 -24.92
CA GLU A 523 2.87 -0.58 -25.60
C GLU A 523 2.67 -0.58 -27.13
N SER A 524 2.18 -1.70 -27.70
CA SER A 524 2.07 -1.91 -29.16
C SER A 524 0.68 -1.61 -29.74
N GLU A 525 -0.28 -1.23 -28.91
CA GLU A 525 -1.67 -1.08 -29.33
C GLU A 525 -1.88 0.15 -30.22
N ASN A 526 -2.62 -0.03 -31.32
CA ASN A 526 -2.94 1.09 -32.21
C ASN A 526 -3.96 2.06 -31.59
N LEU A 527 -4.03 3.27 -32.15
CA LEU A 527 -4.86 4.35 -31.61
C LEU A 527 -6.37 4.02 -31.61
N SER A 528 -6.85 3.22 -32.58
CA SER A 528 -8.27 2.82 -32.65
C SER A 528 -8.63 1.92 -31.48
N ASP A 529 -7.83 0.87 -31.23
CA ASP A 529 -8.04 -0.08 -30.14
C ASP A 529 -7.97 0.61 -28.78
N ARG A 530 -6.95 1.47 -28.56
CA ARG A 530 -6.83 2.27 -27.34
C ARG A 530 -8.00 3.24 -27.14
N THR A 531 -8.59 3.76 -28.21
CA THR A 531 -9.77 4.63 -28.13
C THR A 531 -11.02 3.84 -27.73
N ARG A 532 -11.24 2.65 -28.30
CA ARG A 532 -12.35 1.75 -27.88
C ARG A 532 -12.20 1.33 -26.42
N LEU A 533 -10.99 0.91 -26.03
CA LEU A 533 -10.67 0.53 -24.65
C LEU A 533 -10.91 1.69 -23.68
N ARG A 534 -10.43 2.90 -23.99
CA ARG A 534 -10.70 4.10 -23.17
C ARG A 534 -12.19 4.32 -22.96
N LEU A 535 -13.00 4.30 -24.02
CA LEU A 535 -14.44 4.48 -23.92
C LEU A 535 -15.09 3.40 -23.04
N ARG A 536 -14.68 2.13 -23.18
CA ARG A 536 -15.22 1.01 -22.38
C ARG A 536 -14.81 1.11 -20.91
N LEU A 537 -13.54 1.36 -20.61
CA LEU A 537 -13.05 1.52 -19.23
C LEU A 537 -13.66 2.74 -18.54
N THR A 538 -13.80 3.87 -19.23
CA THR A 538 -14.49 5.06 -18.70
C THR A 538 -15.95 4.75 -18.32
N ALA A 539 -16.66 3.93 -19.09
CA ALA A 539 -18.01 3.48 -18.74
C ALA A 539 -18.02 2.52 -17.53
N LEU A 540 -17.16 1.50 -17.52
CA LEU A 540 -17.02 0.55 -16.40
C LEU A 540 -16.71 1.25 -15.08
N VAL A 541 -15.73 2.16 -15.07
CA VAL A 541 -15.33 2.86 -13.85
C VAL A 541 -16.35 3.94 -13.48
N THR A 542 -17.11 4.51 -14.42
CA THR A 542 -18.27 5.37 -14.07
C THR A 542 -19.30 4.61 -13.26
N ASP A 543 -19.69 3.41 -13.70
CA ASP A 543 -20.66 2.59 -12.98
C ASP A 543 -20.08 2.05 -11.66
N ALA A 544 -18.78 1.73 -11.58
CA ALA A 544 -18.09 1.40 -10.33
C ALA A 544 -18.15 2.55 -9.31
N LEU A 545 -17.93 3.81 -9.74
CA LEU A 545 -18.05 4.99 -8.89
C LEU A 545 -19.50 5.21 -8.39
N ILE A 546 -20.50 4.91 -9.21
CA ILE A 546 -21.93 4.96 -8.84
C ILE A 546 -22.23 3.91 -7.77
N ILE A 547 -21.77 2.67 -7.94
CA ILE A 547 -21.93 1.59 -6.97
C ILE A 547 -21.23 1.94 -5.65
N ALA A 548 -19.99 2.43 -5.69
CA ALA A 548 -19.27 2.85 -4.48
C ALA A 548 -19.97 4.00 -3.74
N ARG A 549 -20.47 5.01 -4.44
CA ARG A 549 -21.31 6.06 -3.82
C ARG A 549 -22.56 5.47 -3.16
N ASN A 550 -23.23 4.53 -3.83
CA ASN A 550 -24.43 3.87 -3.32
C ASN A 550 -24.15 2.94 -2.13
N ALA A 551 -22.90 2.49 -1.96
CA ALA A 551 -22.38 1.78 -0.79
C ALA A 551 -21.76 2.71 0.28
N HIS A 552 -22.02 4.02 0.19
CA HIS A 552 -21.56 5.05 1.14
C HIS A 552 -20.04 5.12 1.34
N PHE A 553 -19.28 4.95 0.25
CA PHE A 553 -17.88 5.37 0.20
C PHE A 553 -17.76 6.88 0.00
N ASP A 554 -16.80 7.50 0.68
CA ASP A 554 -16.53 8.94 0.64
C ASP A 554 -15.50 9.30 -0.44
N VAL A 555 -14.58 8.38 -0.74
CA VAL A 555 -13.53 8.52 -1.76
C VAL A 555 -13.30 7.19 -2.48
N PHE A 556 -12.98 7.27 -3.77
CA PHE A 556 -12.58 6.14 -4.60
C PHE A 556 -11.16 6.37 -5.12
N ASN A 557 -10.25 5.48 -4.75
CA ASN A 557 -8.82 5.60 -4.97
C ASN A 557 -8.37 4.66 -6.10
N ALA A 558 -7.36 5.09 -6.85
CA ALA A 558 -6.70 4.31 -7.88
C ALA A 558 -5.22 4.70 -7.95
N LEU A 559 -4.37 3.78 -8.41
CA LEU A 559 -2.99 4.06 -8.79
C LEU A 559 -2.90 4.25 -10.32
N THR A 560 -1.78 4.76 -10.84
CA THR A 560 -1.50 4.79 -12.30
C THR A 560 -1.15 3.43 -12.91
N LEU A 561 -1.76 2.34 -12.42
CA LEU A 561 -1.54 0.95 -12.88
C LEU A 561 -2.32 0.64 -14.16
N MET A 562 -1.95 -0.46 -14.84
CA MET A 562 -2.66 -1.00 -16.01
C MET A 562 -2.99 0.11 -17.04
N ASP A 563 -4.26 0.20 -17.47
CA ASP A 563 -4.78 1.23 -18.37
C ASP A 563 -5.49 2.37 -17.60
N ASN A 564 -5.25 2.55 -16.29
CA ASN A 564 -5.96 3.55 -15.47
C ASN A 564 -5.84 4.98 -16.03
N ASN A 565 -4.67 5.27 -16.62
CA ASN A 565 -4.38 6.54 -17.29
C ASN A 565 -5.32 6.88 -18.48
N LEU A 566 -6.08 5.91 -19.00
CA LEU A 566 -7.08 6.17 -20.03
C LEU A 566 -8.31 6.91 -19.49
N PHE A 567 -8.69 6.71 -18.22
CA PHE A 567 -9.95 7.22 -17.66
C PHE A 567 -9.80 8.15 -16.45
N ILE A 568 -8.70 8.12 -15.70
CA ILE A 568 -8.56 8.89 -14.44
C ILE A 568 -8.85 10.39 -14.60
N HIS A 569 -8.37 11.02 -15.68
CA HIS A 569 -8.61 12.44 -15.92
C HIS A 569 -10.07 12.72 -16.34
N ASP A 570 -10.64 11.91 -17.23
CA ASP A 570 -12.04 12.03 -17.70
C ASP A 570 -13.02 11.88 -16.53
N LEU A 571 -12.73 10.96 -15.61
CA LEU A 571 -13.53 10.67 -14.42
C LEU A 571 -13.18 11.55 -13.22
N LYS A 572 -12.36 12.60 -13.40
CA LYS A 572 -12.03 13.62 -12.38
C LYS A 572 -11.30 13.06 -11.16
N PHE A 573 -10.48 12.04 -11.31
CA PHE A 573 -9.52 11.66 -10.26
C PHE A 573 -8.45 12.76 -10.17
N GLY A 574 -8.25 13.29 -8.96
CA GLY A 574 -7.15 14.21 -8.66
C GLY A 574 -5.89 13.43 -8.30
N ALA A 575 -4.72 13.90 -8.72
CA ALA A 575 -3.44 13.32 -8.34
C ALA A 575 -3.19 13.51 -6.83
N GLY A 576 -2.86 12.43 -6.13
CA GLY A 576 -2.31 12.45 -4.77
C GLY A 576 -0.82 12.80 -4.77
N ASP A 577 -0.28 13.05 -3.58
CA ASP A 577 1.16 13.27 -3.35
C ASP A 577 1.92 11.96 -3.06
N GLY A 578 1.21 10.89 -2.68
CA GLY A 578 1.75 9.56 -2.51
C GLY A 578 2.20 8.89 -3.82
N PHE A 579 3.29 8.13 -3.72
CA PHE A 579 3.78 7.22 -4.76
C PHE A 579 3.97 5.83 -4.17
N LEU A 580 3.71 4.79 -4.96
CA LEU A 580 3.98 3.40 -4.62
C LEU A 580 5.10 2.87 -5.51
N ASN A 581 6.19 2.39 -4.92
CA ASN A 581 7.33 1.81 -5.63
C ASN A 581 7.26 0.29 -5.52
N TYR A 582 7.44 -0.38 -6.65
CA TYR A 582 7.43 -1.84 -6.78
C TYR A 582 8.85 -2.39 -6.79
N TYR A 583 9.05 -3.51 -6.10
CA TYR A 583 10.34 -4.17 -5.94
C TYR A 583 10.23 -5.67 -6.16
N LEU A 584 11.31 -6.26 -6.65
CA LEU A 584 11.47 -7.71 -6.76
C LEU A 584 12.72 -8.11 -5.98
N TYR A 585 12.56 -9.04 -5.03
CA TYR A 585 13.63 -9.65 -4.27
C TYR A 585 14.19 -10.85 -5.04
N ASN A 586 15.53 -10.96 -5.07
CA ASN A 586 16.27 -11.94 -5.84
C ASN A 586 15.89 -12.03 -7.33
N TRP A 587 15.53 -10.88 -7.91
CA TRP A 587 15.21 -10.79 -9.33
C TRP A 587 15.62 -9.44 -9.91
N ARG A 588 16.28 -9.48 -11.06
CA ARG A 588 16.69 -8.32 -11.85
C ARG A 588 15.76 -8.20 -13.05
N ALA A 589 15.11 -7.06 -13.19
CA ALA A 589 14.27 -6.71 -14.33
C ALA A 589 14.64 -5.31 -14.84
N HIS A 590 14.44 -5.05 -16.13
CA HIS A 590 14.49 -3.70 -16.67
C HIS A 590 13.29 -2.90 -16.14
N ALA A 591 13.46 -1.58 -15.99
CA ALA A 591 12.42 -0.69 -15.52
C ALA A 591 11.10 -0.88 -16.31
N ILE A 592 10.00 -0.99 -15.57
CA ILE A 592 8.63 -1.12 -16.08
C ILE A 592 7.95 0.24 -15.92
N ALA A 593 7.19 0.65 -16.93
CA ALA A 593 6.41 1.88 -16.87
C ALA A 593 5.29 1.74 -15.81
N GLY A 594 5.37 2.49 -14.71
CA GLY A 594 4.33 2.52 -13.67
C GLY A 594 3.22 3.55 -13.90
N GLY A 595 3.10 4.09 -15.13
CA GLY A 595 2.06 5.04 -15.53
C GLY A 595 2.22 6.47 -15.00
N CYS A 596 3.24 6.79 -14.21
CA CYS A 596 3.57 8.17 -13.86
C CYS A 596 4.98 8.53 -14.35
N ARG A 597 5.29 9.84 -14.39
CA ARG A 597 6.68 10.27 -14.48
C ARG A 597 7.37 9.95 -13.15
N PRO A 598 8.57 9.33 -13.15
CA PRO A 598 9.33 9.19 -11.92
C PRO A 598 9.70 10.59 -11.38
N PRO A 599 9.63 10.82 -10.05
CA PRO A 599 10.07 12.08 -9.45
C PRO A 599 11.52 12.44 -9.84
N GLU A 600 11.76 13.71 -10.14
CA GLU A 600 13.08 14.21 -10.55
C GLU A 600 14.16 13.82 -9.51
N GLY A 601 15.30 13.31 -10.00
CA GLY A 601 16.43 12.90 -9.16
C GLY A 601 16.44 11.44 -8.67
N ARG A 602 15.46 10.58 -9.04
CA ARG A 602 15.45 9.16 -8.63
C ARG A 602 16.32 8.20 -9.46
N GLY A 603 17.03 8.67 -10.50
CA GLY A 603 17.95 7.85 -11.30
C GLY A 603 17.30 6.75 -12.17
N ILE A 604 15.97 6.66 -12.20
CA ILE A 604 15.23 5.75 -13.06
C ILE A 604 15.01 6.43 -14.41
N GLU A 605 15.94 6.24 -15.36
CA GLU A 605 15.68 6.53 -16.78
C GLU A 605 14.74 5.48 -17.38
N ALA A 606 13.47 5.53 -16.97
CA ALA A 606 12.41 4.87 -17.71
C ALA A 606 12.37 5.49 -19.13
N LYS A 607 12.32 4.65 -20.18
CA LYS A 607 12.31 5.08 -21.59
C LYS A 607 11.02 5.83 -21.96
N SER A 608 10.99 7.11 -21.59
CA SER A 608 9.99 8.12 -21.92
C SER A 608 8.52 7.77 -21.64
N ALA A 609 8.14 7.84 -20.36
CA ALA A 609 6.79 8.28 -20.00
C ALA A 609 6.71 9.81 -20.25
N SER A 610 6.43 10.20 -21.48
CA SER A 610 6.14 11.61 -21.82
C SER A 610 4.93 12.10 -21.04
N ALA A 611 4.94 13.37 -20.60
CA ALA A 611 3.67 14.01 -20.26
C ALA A 611 2.78 14.01 -21.50
N ILE A 612 1.47 13.84 -21.25
CA ILE A 612 0.33 14.14 -22.13
C ILE A 612 0.75 14.50 -23.56
N PRO A 613 0.92 13.51 -24.44
CA PRO A 613 0.76 13.77 -25.85
C PRO A 613 -0.72 14.07 -26.08
N GLU A 614 -1.02 15.25 -26.61
CA GLU A 614 -2.14 15.35 -27.55
C GLU A 614 -1.95 14.26 -28.62
N LEU A 615 -3.05 13.68 -29.10
CA LEU A 615 -3.10 12.48 -29.97
C LEU A 615 -1.93 12.39 -30.98
N GLY A 616 -0.87 11.64 -30.63
CA GLY A 616 0.35 11.56 -31.46
C GLY A 616 1.65 11.08 -30.80
N GLY A 617 1.70 10.89 -29.48
CA GLY A 617 2.87 10.33 -28.77
C GLY A 617 2.67 8.91 -28.25
N LYS A 618 3.74 8.35 -27.65
CA LYS A 618 3.77 7.00 -27.04
C LYS A 618 2.55 6.73 -26.13
N PRO A 619 2.08 5.47 -26.04
CA PRO A 619 0.85 5.14 -25.32
C PRO A 619 0.93 5.50 -23.83
N ASN A 620 -0.07 6.26 -23.39
CA ASN A 620 -0.27 6.62 -22.00
C ASN A 620 -0.85 5.41 -21.23
N GLY A 621 -0.03 4.69 -20.47
CA GLY A 621 -0.41 3.47 -19.74
C GLY A 621 0.71 2.95 -18.84
N SER A 622 0.50 1.79 -18.25
CA SER A 622 1.46 1.12 -17.36
C SER A 622 1.61 -0.37 -17.67
N GLY A 623 2.85 -0.85 -17.61
CA GLY A 623 3.17 -2.28 -17.65
C GLY A 623 2.98 -2.99 -16.31
N VAL A 624 2.52 -2.30 -15.26
CA VAL A 624 2.25 -2.91 -13.95
C VAL A 624 0.79 -3.35 -13.90
N GLY A 625 0.59 -4.65 -14.01
CA GLY A 625 -0.68 -5.35 -13.81
C GLY A 625 -0.85 -5.95 -12.42
N VAL A 626 0.11 -5.80 -11.50
CA VAL A 626 -0.05 -6.22 -10.10
C VAL A 626 -0.66 -5.09 -9.27
N VAL A 627 -1.81 -5.36 -8.66
CA VAL A 627 -2.43 -4.50 -7.65
C VAL A 627 -2.18 -5.09 -6.26
N MET A 628 -1.21 -4.51 -5.54
CA MET A 628 -0.88 -4.90 -4.17
C MET A 628 -1.95 -4.38 -3.21
N LEU A 629 -2.26 -5.14 -2.16
CA LEU A 629 -3.16 -4.70 -1.10
C LEU A 629 -2.49 -3.61 -0.24
N GLU A 630 -3.25 -2.58 0.12
CA GLU A 630 -2.65 -1.24 0.16
C GLU A 630 -1.62 -0.94 1.25
N ILE A 631 -0.63 -0.14 0.84
CA ILE A 631 0.43 0.45 1.66
C ILE A 631 0.62 1.93 1.26
N GLU A 632 -0.24 2.85 1.72
CA GLU A 632 0.27 4.22 1.99
C GLU A 632 1.29 4.14 3.12
N GLU A 633 2.26 5.06 3.18
CA GLU A 633 3.55 4.65 3.72
C GLU A 633 4.38 5.77 4.36
N ASN A 634 4.95 5.47 5.54
CA ASN A 634 6.20 6.08 6.04
C ASN A 634 6.81 5.37 7.29
N ALA A 635 6.43 4.12 7.56
CA ALA A 635 6.66 3.47 8.86
C ALA A 635 7.93 2.60 8.98
N VAL A 636 8.48 2.13 7.85
CA VAL A 636 9.50 1.08 7.83
C VAL A 636 10.76 1.49 7.05
N CYS A 637 11.47 2.49 7.58
CA CYS A 637 12.94 2.63 7.55
C CYS A 637 13.38 4.06 7.95
N LYS A 638 12.88 4.56 9.08
CA LYS A 638 13.58 5.64 9.79
C LYS A 638 14.80 5.01 10.50
N GLN A 639 15.93 4.94 9.77
CA GLN A 639 17.26 4.70 10.35
C GLN A 639 17.59 5.79 11.38
#